data_AF-A0A8J3WSC4-F1
#
_entry.id   AF-A0A8J3WSC4-F1
#
_cell.length_a   1.000
_cell.length_b   1.000
_cell.length_c   1.000
_cell.angle_alpha   90.00
_cell.angle_beta   90.00
_cell.angle_gamma   90.00
#
_symmetry.space_group_name_H-M   'P 1'
#
loop_
_entity.id
_entity.type
_entity.pdbx_description
1 polymer ?
#
loop_
_entity_poly.entity_id
_entity_poly.type
_entity_poly.pdbx_seq_one_letter_code
_entity_poly.pdbx_strand_id
1 'polypeptide(L)'
;MRLRNARLRTKVTALLVSLTALWAFTAWVTVRDGVNMLGVATLNSDVAEPGERLIVELQAERRLTAITLGEPGTQARREALTAQRKRTDEAGADFRRRTSSNGVKWLGSAALERRIAETLRSLDGLDAMRKAIDGGRADRTRAIAGFTGAVDAVFRVYDSLATLDDDELAKDTRTLITMNRARDMLAQEDALVMGALTEGRFGDDDRVRFTQIVGTRRFMLDQAVAELPAADQDAYRKMADSQQFARLTAMEDLLVENRNAVALGLVDAVKWSGDAQPALSRFAQSVLTAGGGVVERAVPVATGVIVRLVLAGGLGLVAVIASVVLAITTARALVQQLEKLRTAAWELADKRLPGVVDRIGHGENVDVAAEAPPLEFGDDQIGQVGRAFNAVQQTAIKVAAEQAQLRRDIADILRNLARRTQGLVHRQLNVLDAMERREQDPQELRDLFRLDHLATRMRRYAENLLVLSGAAPGRAWREAVPMLDVVRGALAEIEDYTRVDVLPMGEVSLDGRAVGDVIHLVAELVENAASFSPPYTTVKVSGSVVAHGYAVEIEDRGLGMSPQDVAAANERIANPPELKLSGNARLGLYVVSRLAERHGIRVTFKASPYGGTTVVVLIPQDLISDGGVPSGEGVPGARPAEPAVAAARADGLRTHAEAVHARTAVAEGARTAAARPPLEPAAPPVRRQAPAVTAHVSPEELAASGPPAGPDRGGAVNAEPVPAPAASSVMPAPDTSHTPGGLPRRVPQTHLAAPLREQEPAPPPAPQESGDDGERSPEEIRAAFSSFQAGTRRGRSEAAQLLIEGGERAQDDRPPM
;
A
#
# COMPACT_ATOMS: atom_id res chain seq x y z
N MET A 1 -18.21 -8.27 6.84
CA MET A 1 -16.80 -8.68 6.99
C MET A 1 -16.32 -9.54 5.80
N ARG A 2 -15.89 -8.96 4.66
CA ARG A 2 -15.34 -9.74 3.51
C ARG A 2 -14.00 -9.22 2.94
N LEU A 3 -13.40 -8.21 3.58
CA LEU A 3 -12.20 -7.51 3.07
C LEU A 3 -10.84 -8.03 3.60
N ARG A 4 -10.79 -8.93 4.58
CA ARG A 4 -9.51 -9.45 5.13
C ARG A 4 -8.61 -10.04 4.04
N ASN A 5 -9.17 -10.89 3.17
CA ASN A 5 -8.44 -11.62 2.12
C ASN A 5 -8.40 -10.89 0.75
N ALA A 6 -8.81 -9.62 0.67
CA ALA A 6 -8.70 -8.85 -0.56
C ALA A 6 -7.22 -8.55 -0.87
N ARG A 7 -6.77 -8.86 -2.10
CA ARG A 7 -5.40 -8.56 -2.58
C ARG A 7 -5.09 -7.08 -2.36
N LEU A 8 -3.84 -6.74 -2.00
CA LEU A 8 -3.43 -5.37 -1.63
C LEU A 8 -3.89 -4.32 -2.67
N ARG A 9 -3.73 -4.64 -3.97
CA ARG A 9 -4.22 -3.81 -5.09
C ARG A 9 -5.70 -3.42 -4.94
N THR A 10 -6.58 -4.36 -4.58
CA THR A 10 -8.02 -4.10 -4.41
C THR A 10 -8.32 -3.12 -3.27
N LYS A 11 -7.57 -3.20 -2.16
CA LYS A 11 -7.71 -2.25 -1.03
C LYS A 11 -7.26 -0.85 -1.44
N VAL A 12 -6.13 -0.74 -2.13
CA VAL A 12 -5.61 0.54 -2.67
C VAL A 12 -6.57 1.14 -3.70
N THR A 13 -7.07 0.34 -4.66
CA THR A 13 -8.07 0.81 -5.64
C THR A 13 -9.36 1.29 -4.97
N ALA A 14 -9.86 0.57 -3.95
CA ALA A 14 -11.05 1.01 -3.21
C ALA A 14 -10.83 2.35 -2.48
N LEU A 15 -9.66 2.56 -1.87
CA LEU A 15 -9.30 3.84 -1.25
C LEU A 15 -9.19 4.98 -2.26
N LEU A 16 -8.54 4.76 -3.41
CA LEU A 16 -8.42 5.77 -4.47
C LEU A 16 -9.77 6.12 -5.10
N VAL A 17 -10.65 5.13 -5.34
CA VAL A 17 -12.02 5.36 -5.81
C VAL A 17 -12.83 6.13 -4.75
N SER A 18 -12.71 5.78 -3.46
CA SER A 18 -13.36 6.50 -2.37
C SER A 18 -12.90 7.95 -2.27
N LEU A 19 -11.59 8.21 -2.39
CA LEU A 19 -11.01 9.55 -2.36
C LEU A 19 -11.45 10.38 -3.57
N THR A 20 -11.48 9.77 -4.76
CA THR A 20 -11.93 10.41 -6.01
C THR A 20 -13.42 10.74 -5.95
N ALA A 21 -14.25 9.84 -5.41
CA ALA A 21 -15.68 10.05 -5.23
C ALA A 21 -15.98 11.14 -4.17
N LEU A 22 -15.21 11.18 -3.07
CA LEU A 22 -15.33 12.21 -2.05
C LEU A 22 -14.92 13.59 -2.59
N TRP A 23 -13.81 13.68 -3.33
CA TRP A 23 -13.40 14.90 -4.01
C TRP A 23 -14.47 15.33 -5.03
N ALA A 24 -14.97 14.42 -5.88
CA ALA A 24 -15.99 14.73 -6.86
C ALA A 24 -17.31 15.19 -6.22
N PHE A 25 -17.71 14.62 -5.06
CA PHE A 25 -18.86 15.08 -4.29
C PHE A 25 -18.65 16.48 -3.71
N THR A 26 -17.50 16.74 -3.08
CA THR A 26 -17.17 18.04 -2.50
C THR A 26 -17.06 19.13 -3.58
N ALA A 27 -16.43 18.78 -4.71
CA ALA A 27 -16.36 19.64 -5.88
C ALA A 27 -17.75 19.89 -6.47
N TRP A 28 -18.63 18.88 -6.57
CA TRP A 28 -20.00 19.07 -7.06
C TRP A 28 -20.84 20.00 -6.17
N VAL A 29 -20.76 19.85 -4.85
CA VAL A 29 -21.41 20.76 -3.90
C VAL A 29 -20.88 22.18 -4.09
N THR A 30 -19.56 22.38 -4.01
CA THR A 30 -18.95 23.71 -4.17
C THR A 30 -19.23 24.33 -5.55
N VAL A 31 -19.28 23.51 -6.62
CA VAL A 31 -19.66 23.93 -7.98
C VAL A 31 -21.10 24.44 -8.01
N ARG A 32 -22.03 23.71 -7.39
CA ARG A 32 -23.43 24.12 -7.31
C ARG A 32 -23.56 25.47 -6.60
N ASP A 33 -22.95 25.59 -5.43
CA ASP A 33 -23.03 26.78 -4.59
C ASP A 33 -22.43 28.01 -5.29
N GLY A 34 -21.30 27.85 -5.99
CA GLY A 34 -20.68 28.96 -6.75
C GLY A 34 -21.39 29.34 -8.05
N VAL A 35 -22.09 28.41 -8.71
CA VAL A 35 -22.83 28.72 -9.93
C VAL A 35 -24.17 29.41 -9.64
N ASN A 36 -24.71 29.31 -8.42
CA ASN A 36 -25.84 30.16 -7.98
C ASN A 36 -25.54 31.66 -8.20
N MET A 37 -24.30 32.11 -8.00
CA MET A 37 -23.95 33.54 -8.14
C MET A 37 -23.86 34.01 -9.60
N LEU A 38 -23.50 33.13 -10.55
CA LEU A 38 -23.70 33.40 -11.99
C LEU A 38 -25.19 33.59 -12.33
N GLY A 39 -26.09 33.04 -11.51
CA GLY A 39 -27.52 33.22 -11.64
C GLY A 39 -28.04 34.61 -11.30
N VAL A 40 -27.32 35.44 -10.52
CA VAL A 40 -27.81 36.77 -10.09
C VAL A 40 -28.10 37.66 -11.30
N ALA A 41 -27.18 37.72 -12.27
CA ALA A 41 -27.36 38.52 -13.48
C ALA A 41 -28.52 38.00 -14.35
N THR A 42 -28.66 36.67 -14.49
CA THR A 42 -29.75 36.05 -15.27
C THR A 42 -31.12 36.23 -14.60
N LEU A 43 -31.20 36.07 -13.27
CA LEU A 43 -32.43 36.30 -12.52
C LEU A 43 -32.81 37.80 -12.55
N ASN A 44 -31.84 38.70 -12.60
CA ASN A 44 -32.12 40.12 -12.83
C ASN A 44 -32.72 40.37 -14.23
N SER A 45 -32.09 39.88 -15.30
CA SER A 45 -32.55 40.10 -16.70
C SER A 45 -33.84 39.37 -17.08
N ASP A 46 -34.09 38.20 -16.48
CA ASP A 46 -35.22 37.33 -16.84
C ASP A 46 -36.40 37.42 -15.86
N VAL A 47 -36.19 37.94 -14.64
CA VAL A 47 -37.22 38.00 -13.59
C VAL A 47 -37.38 39.40 -12.98
N ALA A 48 -36.29 40.07 -12.58
CA ALA A 48 -36.38 41.35 -11.88
C ALA A 48 -36.80 42.50 -12.80
N GLU A 49 -36.00 42.83 -13.83
CA GLU A 49 -36.28 43.91 -14.80
C GLU A 49 -37.62 43.73 -15.54
N PRO A 50 -38.00 42.52 -16.02
CA PRO A 50 -39.28 42.32 -16.69
C PRO A 50 -40.46 42.40 -15.70
N GLY A 51 -40.25 41.98 -14.45
CA GLY A 51 -41.21 42.16 -13.37
C GLY A 51 -41.42 43.63 -13.03
N GLU A 52 -40.37 44.44 -13.08
CA GLU A 52 -40.42 45.86 -12.72
C GLU A 52 -41.17 46.64 -13.79
N ARG A 53 -40.91 46.34 -15.07
CA ARG A 53 -41.73 46.84 -16.18
C ARG A 53 -43.20 46.42 -16.05
N LEU A 54 -43.47 45.18 -15.66
CA LEU A 54 -44.83 44.68 -15.44
C LEU A 54 -45.53 45.41 -14.29
N ILE A 55 -44.83 45.69 -13.18
CA ILE A 55 -45.35 46.50 -12.07
C ILE A 55 -45.75 47.89 -12.55
N VAL A 56 -44.90 48.58 -13.32
CA VAL A 56 -45.18 49.94 -13.83
C VAL A 56 -46.42 49.97 -14.74
N GLU A 57 -46.57 49.00 -15.66
CA GLU A 57 -47.74 48.96 -16.55
C GLU A 57 -49.04 48.57 -15.78
N LEU A 58 -48.94 47.68 -14.77
CA LEU A 58 -50.06 47.38 -13.86
C LEU A 58 -50.47 48.59 -13.02
N GLN A 59 -49.52 49.38 -12.53
CA GLN A 59 -49.76 50.64 -11.80
C GLN A 59 -50.47 51.67 -12.69
N ALA A 60 -50.01 51.82 -13.94
CA ALA A 60 -50.64 52.71 -14.91
C ALA A 60 -52.06 52.27 -15.29
N GLU A 61 -52.31 50.95 -15.41
CA GLU A 61 -53.67 50.43 -15.62
C GLU A 61 -54.58 50.61 -14.40
N ARG A 62 -54.06 50.37 -13.18
CA ARG A 62 -54.75 50.63 -11.91
C ARG A 62 -55.22 52.08 -11.83
N ARG A 63 -54.34 53.03 -12.16
CA ARG A 63 -54.62 54.47 -12.20
C ARG A 63 -55.67 54.84 -13.25
N LEU A 64 -55.48 54.44 -14.51
CA LEU A 64 -56.42 54.79 -15.59
C LEU A 64 -57.79 54.14 -15.39
N THR A 65 -57.84 52.96 -14.78
CA THR A 65 -59.10 52.32 -14.38
C THR A 65 -59.81 53.11 -13.28
N ALA A 66 -59.09 53.53 -12.23
CA ALA A 66 -59.66 54.34 -11.15
C ALA A 66 -60.22 55.69 -11.65
N ILE A 67 -59.51 56.35 -12.57
CA ILE A 67 -59.98 57.57 -13.25
C ILE A 67 -61.23 57.29 -14.11
N THR A 68 -61.26 56.19 -14.85
CA THR A 68 -62.40 55.84 -15.73
C THR A 68 -63.65 55.40 -14.97
N LEU A 69 -63.48 54.90 -13.73
CA LEU A 69 -64.59 54.59 -12.81
C LEU A 69 -65.09 55.80 -12.00
N GLY A 70 -64.29 56.88 -11.89
CA GLY A 70 -64.72 58.12 -11.21
C GLY A 70 -65.77 58.91 -12.00
N GLU A 71 -65.67 58.93 -13.33
CA GLU A 71 -66.66 59.54 -14.22
C GLU A 71 -66.68 58.79 -15.58
N PRO A 72 -67.86 58.45 -16.14
CA PRO A 72 -68.01 57.77 -17.43
C PRO A 72 -67.15 58.37 -18.55
N GLY A 73 -66.11 57.64 -18.94
CA GLY A 73 -65.02 58.18 -19.74
C GLY A 73 -65.40 58.70 -21.13
N THR A 74 -64.89 59.89 -21.45
CA THR A 74 -64.81 60.41 -22.82
C THR A 74 -64.14 59.40 -23.76
N GLN A 75 -64.37 59.53 -25.08
CA GLN A 75 -63.77 58.64 -26.08
C GLN A 75 -62.24 58.48 -25.88
N ALA A 76 -61.53 59.59 -25.67
CA ALA A 76 -60.09 59.60 -25.41
C ALA A 76 -59.69 58.87 -24.11
N ARG A 77 -60.50 58.91 -23.03
CA ARG A 77 -60.24 58.12 -21.82
C ARG A 77 -60.35 56.61 -22.09
N ARG A 78 -61.38 56.19 -22.83
CA ARG A 78 -61.57 54.78 -23.21
C ARG A 78 -60.46 54.27 -24.14
N GLU A 79 -60.01 55.11 -25.07
CA GLU A 79 -58.86 54.81 -25.95
C GLU A 79 -57.55 54.73 -25.15
N ALA A 80 -57.28 55.65 -24.23
CA ALA A 80 -56.11 55.62 -23.36
C ALA A 80 -56.06 54.38 -22.46
N LEU A 81 -57.19 53.97 -21.86
CA LEU A 81 -57.30 52.75 -21.07
C LEU A 81 -57.08 51.49 -21.94
N THR A 82 -57.61 51.47 -23.16
CA THR A 82 -57.40 50.38 -24.13
C THR A 82 -55.93 50.27 -24.55
N ALA A 83 -55.27 51.40 -24.79
CA ALA A 83 -53.85 51.46 -25.11
C ALA A 83 -52.96 51.05 -23.92
N GLN A 84 -53.36 51.36 -22.69
CA GLN A 84 -52.67 50.88 -21.49
C GLN A 84 -52.82 49.37 -21.32
N ARG A 85 -54.03 48.82 -21.43
CA ARG A 85 -54.28 47.37 -21.35
C ARG A 85 -53.36 46.58 -22.29
N LYS A 86 -53.19 47.05 -23.53
CA LYS A 86 -52.27 46.47 -24.51
C LYS A 86 -50.81 46.45 -24.02
N ARG A 87 -50.33 47.51 -23.36
CA ARG A 87 -48.97 47.55 -22.79
C ARG A 87 -48.83 46.61 -21.59
N THR A 88 -49.81 46.56 -20.69
CA THR A 88 -49.86 45.60 -19.57
C THR A 88 -49.79 44.16 -20.08
N ASP A 89 -50.52 43.85 -21.15
CA ASP A 89 -50.56 42.51 -21.75
C ASP A 89 -49.24 42.17 -22.48
N GLU A 90 -48.61 43.14 -23.15
CA GLU A 90 -47.27 43.00 -23.73
C GLU A 90 -46.18 42.77 -22.66
N ALA A 91 -46.25 43.49 -21.54
CA ALA A 91 -45.33 43.30 -20.40
C ALA A 91 -45.54 41.94 -19.72
N GLY A 92 -46.80 41.54 -19.50
CA GLY A 92 -47.15 40.22 -18.95
C GLY A 92 -46.73 39.06 -19.86
N ALA A 93 -46.77 39.26 -21.19
CA ALA A 93 -46.27 38.30 -22.16
C ALA A 93 -44.72 38.23 -22.20
N ASP A 94 -44.01 39.36 -22.05
CA ASP A 94 -42.54 39.33 -21.96
C ASP A 94 -42.05 38.70 -20.66
N PHE A 95 -42.67 39.05 -19.52
CA PHE A 95 -42.44 38.38 -18.24
C PHE A 95 -42.63 36.86 -18.38
N ARG A 96 -43.78 36.41 -18.90
CA ARG A 96 -44.05 34.97 -19.11
C ARG A 96 -43.02 34.28 -20.00
N ARG A 97 -42.53 34.92 -21.07
CA ARG A 97 -41.46 34.35 -21.91
C ARG A 97 -40.17 34.18 -21.12
N ARG A 98 -39.70 35.24 -20.47
CA ARG A 98 -38.40 35.28 -19.78
C ARG A 98 -38.38 34.37 -18.55
N THR A 99 -39.40 34.42 -17.70
CA THR A 99 -39.50 33.53 -16.53
C THR A 99 -39.69 32.06 -16.90
N SER A 100 -39.99 31.74 -18.17
CA SER A 100 -40.07 30.37 -18.68
C SER A 100 -38.72 29.84 -19.22
N SER A 101 -37.65 30.66 -19.22
CA SER A 101 -36.34 30.29 -19.76
C SER A 101 -35.71 29.11 -19.01
N ASN A 102 -34.90 28.33 -19.70
CA ASN A 102 -34.15 27.24 -19.06
C ASN A 102 -33.13 27.77 -18.04
N GLY A 103 -32.69 29.02 -18.16
CA GLY A 103 -31.86 29.69 -17.15
C GLY A 103 -32.61 29.84 -15.83
N VAL A 104 -33.79 30.49 -15.86
CA VAL A 104 -34.63 30.68 -14.66
C VAL A 104 -35.05 29.34 -14.04
N LYS A 105 -35.31 28.30 -14.84
CA LYS A 105 -35.64 26.95 -14.33
C LYS A 105 -34.47 26.20 -13.69
N TRP A 106 -33.23 26.47 -14.11
CA TRP A 106 -32.05 25.78 -13.60
C TRP A 106 -31.42 26.49 -12.40
N LEU A 107 -31.50 27.83 -12.38
CA LEU A 107 -30.98 28.70 -11.33
C LEU A 107 -32.03 28.99 -10.23
N GLY A 108 -33.32 28.89 -10.55
CA GLY A 108 -34.42 29.26 -9.68
C GLY A 108 -34.72 28.24 -8.58
N SER A 109 -35.12 28.72 -7.42
CA SER A 109 -35.61 27.86 -6.33
C SER A 109 -37.03 27.34 -6.60
N ALA A 110 -37.39 26.20 -6.01
CA ALA A 110 -38.76 25.68 -6.02
C ALA A 110 -39.78 26.57 -5.26
N ALA A 111 -39.32 27.64 -4.62
CA ALA A 111 -40.15 28.74 -4.14
C ALA A 111 -40.36 29.77 -5.25
N LEU A 112 -39.30 30.20 -5.94
CA LEU A 112 -39.35 31.14 -7.06
C LEU A 112 -40.28 30.65 -8.18
N GLU A 113 -40.14 29.40 -8.63
CA GLU A 113 -40.99 28.81 -9.66
C GLU A 113 -42.48 28.87 -9.27
N ARG A 114 -42.79 28.59 -8.00
CA ARG A 114 -44.16 28.67 -7.46
C ARG A 114 -44.68 30.10 -7.45
N ARG A 115 -43.87 31.08 -7.09
CA ARG A 115 -44.24 32.51 -7.08
C ARG A 115 -44.45 33.04 -8.50
N ILE A 116 -43.61 32.64 -9.45
CA ILE A 116 -43.84 32.91 -10.89
C ILE A 116 -45.18 32.30 -11.32
N ALA A 117 -45.46 31.05 -10.97
CA ALA A 117 -46.73 30.38 -11.32
C ALA A 117 -47.97 30.98 -10.60
N GLU A 118 -47.80 31.61 -9.43
CA GLU A 118 -48.83 32.44 -8.78
C GLU A 118 -49.07 33.74 -9.54
N THR A 119 -48.01 34.44 -9.92
CA THR A 119 -48.08 35.69 -10.69
C THR A 119 -48.73 35.49 -12.06
N LEU A 120 -48.31 34.47 -12.82
CA LEU A 120 -48.90 34.17 -14.13
C LEU A 120 -50.41 33.90 -14.04
N ARG A 121 -50.87 33.16 -13.02
CA ARG A 121 -52.31 32.96 -12.75
C ARG A 121 -53.04 34.25 -12.39
N SER A 122 -52.37 35.18 -11.70
CA SER A 122 -52.94 36.50 -11.42
C SER A 122 -53.08 37.36 -12.69
N LEU A 123 -52.13 37.25 -13.64
CA LEU A 123 -52.22 37.90 -14.94
C LEU A 123 -53.32 37.28 -15.82
N ASP A 124 -53.43 35.94 -15.83
CA ASP A 124 -54.49 35.22 -16.56
C ASP A 124 -55.90 35.60 -16.07
N GLY A 125 -56.05 36.08 -14.83
CA GLY A 125 -57.29 36.61 -14.27
C GLY A 125 -57.67 38.04 -14.69
N LEU A 126 -56.76 38.82 -15.30
CA LEU A 126 -56.99 40.24 -15.59
C LEU A 126 -58.12 40.47 -16.61
N ASP A 127 -58.26 39.63 -17.63
CA ASP A 127 -59.35 39.74 -18.61
C ASP A 127 -60.74 39.60 -17.97
N ALA A 128 -60.91 38.64 -17.06
CA ALA A 128 -62.16 38.47 -16.30
C ALA A 128 -62.44 39.67 -15.39
N MET A 129 -61.40 40.24 -14.76
CA MET A 129 -61.50 41.44 -13.94
C MET A 129 -61.89 42.68 -14.77
N ARG A 130 -61.23 42.90 -15.90
CA ARG A 130 -61.54 43.96 -16.87
C ARG A 130 -63.00 43.84 -17.36
N LYS A 131 -63.47 42.64 -17.70
CA LYS A 131 -64.88 42.36 -18.08
C LYS A 131 -65.89 42.53 -16.94
N ALA A 132 -65.46 42.50 -15.68
CA ALA A 132 -66.30 42.85 -14.54
C ALA A 132 -66.37 44.37 -14.33
N ILE A 133 -65.25 45.07 -14.51
CA ILE A 133 -65.13 46.54 -14.47
C ILE A 133 -65.94 47.19 -15.60
N ASP A 134 -65.67 46.82 -16.85
CA ASP A 134 -66.33 47.37 -18.05
C ASP A 134 -67.83 47.07 -18.07
N GLY A 135 -68.25 45.99 -17.41
CA GLY A 135 -69.65 45.61 -17.21
C GLY A 135 -70.31 46.20 -15.96
N GLY A 136 -69.67 47.14 -15.26
CA GLY A 136 -70.23 47.83 -14.09
C GLY A 136 -70.41 46.97 -12.83
N ARG A 137 -69.78 45.79 -12.75
CA ARG A 137 -69.91 44.82 -11.64
C ARG A 137 -68.81 44.95 -10.57
N ALA A 138 -67.87 45.86 -10.77
CA ALA A 138 -66.80 46.20 -9.83
C ALA A 138 -66.70 47.72 -9.68
N ASP A 139 -66.58 48.18 -8.43
CA ASP A 139 -66.41 49.59 -8.09
C ASP A 139 -64.93 50.00 -8.10
N ARG A 140 -64.65 51.31 -7.88
CA ARG A 140 -63.27 51.82 -7.75
C ARG A 140 -62.46 51.05 -6.72
N THR A 141 -63.04 50.69 -5.57
CA THR A 141 -62.35 49.96 -4.50
C THR A 141 -61.91 48.57 -4.96
N ARG A 142 -62.85 47.77 -5.51
CA ARG A 142 -62.57 46.41 -5.98
C ARG A 142 -61.61 46.39 -7.17
N ALA A 143 -61.67 47.39 -8.05
CA ALA A 143 -60.73 47.54 -9.16
C ALA A 143 -59.30 47.83 -8.67
N ILE A 144 -59.12 48.84 -7.79
CA ILE A 144 -57.81 49.19 -7.22
C ILE A 144 -57.20 48.00 -6.45
N ALA A 145 -58.01 47.32 -5.63
CA ALA A 145 -57.57 46.14 -4.88
C ALA A 145 -57.16 44.98 -5.81
N GLY A 146 -57.89 44.76 -6.91
CA GLY A 146 -57.59 43.71 -7.88
C GLY A 146 -56.24 43.87 -8.57
N PHE A 147 -55.92 45.08 -9.07
CA PHE A 147 -54.60 45.34 -9.65
C PHE A 147 -53.48 45.32 -8.59
N THR A 148 -53.76 45.79 -7.38
CA THR A 148 -52.77 45.75 -6.27
C THR A 148 -52.41 44.31 -5.91
N GLY A 149 -53.39 43.39 -5.83
CA GLY A 149 -53.13 41.96 -5.61
C GLY A 149 -52.29 41.29 -6.71
N ALA A 150 -52.34 41.82 -7.94
CA ALA A 150 -51.47 41.39 -9.05
C ALA A 150 -50.05 41.94 -8.94
N VAL A 151 -49.88 43.21 -8.54
CA VAL A 151 -48.57 43.81 -8.22
C VAL A 151 -47.92 43.09 -7.03
N ASP A 152 -48.69 42.79 -5.97
CA ASP A 152 -48.25 41.98 -4.83
C ASP A 152 -47.80 40.57 -5.22
N ALA A 153 -48.32 40.00 -6.32
CA ALA A 153 -47.83 38.73 -6.83
C ALA A 153 -46.41 38.86 -7.38
N VAL A 154 -46.10 39.94 -8.11
CA VAL A 154 -44.73 40.24 -8.56
C VAL A 154 -43.81 40.51 -7.37
N PHE A 155 -44.25 41.26 -6.35
CA PHE A 155 -43.44 41.43 -5.13
C PHE A 155 -43.15 40.10 -4.41
N ARG A 156 -44.10 39.15 -4.37
CA ARG A 156 -43.86 37.80 -3.85
C ARG A 156 -42.83 36.99 -4.66
N VAL A 157 -42.61 37.32 -5.94
CA VAL A 157 -41.49 36.76 -6.74
C VAL A 157 -40.18 37.35 -6.23
N TYR A 158 -40.09 38.66 -6.04
CA TYR A 158 -38.88 39.32 -5.53
C TYR A 158 -38.50 38.87 -4.11
N ASP A 159 -39.48 38.68 -3.22
CA ASP A 159 -39.26 38.12 -1.87
C ASP A 159 -38.50 36.78 -1.92
N SER A 160 -38.70 35.99 -2.99
CA SER A 160 -38.01 34.70 -3.20
C SER A 160 -36.68 34.78 -3.96
N LEU A 161 -36.34 35.96 -4.52
CA LEU A 161 -34.98 36.27 -5.00
C LEU A 161 -34.08 36.73 -3.85
N ALA A 162 -34.67 37.35 -2.82
CA ALA A 162 -33.98 37.87 -1.64
C ALA A 162 -33.54 36.80 -0.60
N THR A 163 -33.22 35.60 -1.08
CA THR A 163 -32.74 34.43 -0.31
C THR A 163 -31.35 34.00 -0.78
N LEU A 164 -30.49 34.98 -1.06
CA LEU A 164 -29.09 34.77 -1.46
C LEU A 164 -28.26 34.29 -0.27
N ASP A 165 -27.18 33.54 -0.55
CA ASP A 165 -26.28 32.95 0.45
C ASP A 165 -25.33 33.97 1.14
N ASP A 166 -25.31 35.21 0.64
CA ASP A 166 -24.56 36.33 1.20
C ASP A 166 -25.52 37.26 1.96
N ASP A 167 -25.30 37.44 3.28
CA ASP A 167 -26.19 38.18 4.18
C ASP A 167 -26.29 39.67 3.83
N GLU A 168 -25.21 40.31 3.36
CA GLU A 168 -25.19 41.73 3.02
C GLU A 168 -25.92 41.97 1.70
N LEU A 169 -25.65 41.15 0.68
CA LEU A 169 -26.34 41.19 -0.61
C LEU A 169 -27.83 40.82 -0.48
N ALA A 170 -28.16 39.89 0.42
CA ALA A 170 -29.55 39.56 0.75
C ALA A 170 -30.26 40.70 1.52
N LYS A 171 -29.56 41.38 2.45
CA LYS A 171 -30.06 42.59 3.12
C LYS A 171 -30.36 43.69 2.10
N ASP A 172 -29.40 44.04 1.25
CA ASP A 172 -29.53 45.03 0.17
C ASP A 172 -30.76 44.75 -0.70
N THR A 173 -30.92 43.49 -1.11
CA THR A 173 -32.06 43.06 -1.94
C THR A 173 -33.40 43.24 -1.21
N ARG A 174 -33.49 42.89 0.09
CA ARG A 174 -34.70 43.09 0.90
C ARG A 174 -35.02 44.58 1.08
N THR A 175 -34.00 45.40 1.35
CA THR A 175 -34.13 46.85 1.49
C THR A 175 -34.65 47.49 0.19
N LEU A 176 -34.09 47.09 -0.96
CA LEU A 176 -34.55 47.59 -2.27
C LEU A 176 -35.98 47.14 -2.61
N ILE A 177 -36.38 45.92 -2.24
CA ILE A 177 -37.78 45.46 -2.36
C ILE A 177 -38.71 46.32 -1.50
N THR A 178 -38.31 46.68 -0.28
CA THR A 178 -39.06 47.58 0.60
C THR A 178 -39.19 48.99 0.00
N MET A 179 -38.12 49.54 -0.58
CA MET A 179 -38.16 50.81 -1.33
C MET A 179 -39.15 50.72 -2.52
N ASN A 180 -39.13 49.61 -3.26
CA ASN A 180 -40.02 49.43 -4.42
C ASN A 180 -41.50 49.26 -3.99
N ARG A 181 -41.77 48.54 -2.89
CA ARG A 181 -43.10 48.48 -2.27
C ARG A 181 -43.58 49.87 -1.85
N ALA A 182 -42.73 50.67 -1.19
CA ALA A 182 -43.06 52.04 -0.81
C ALA A 182 -43.36 52.95 -2.02
N ARG A 183 -42.70 52.72 -3.17
CA ARG A 183 -43.08 53.36 -4.44
C ARG A 183 -44.46 52.90 -4.93
N ASP A 184 -44.80 51.62 -4.83
CA ASP A 184 -46.17 51.17 -5.17
C ASP A 184 -47.23 51.81 -4.28
N MET A 185 -46.93 52.04 -2.99
CA MET A 185 -47.85 52.76 -2.09
C MET A 185 -48.14 54.19 -2.60
N LEU A 186 -47.12 54.91 -3.10
CA LEU A 186 -47.33 56.21 -3.75
C LEU A 186 -48.15 56.07 -5.06
N ALA A 187 -48.01 54.95 -5.78
CA ALA A 187 -48.84 54.64 -6.96
C ALA A 187 -50.24 54.12 -6.61
N GLN A 188 -50.51 53.76 -5.35
CA GLN A 188 -51.86 53.50 -4.81
C GLN A 188 -52.51 54.81 -4.38
N GLU A 189 -51.76 55.69 -3.72
CA GLU A 189 -52.18 57.07 -3.40
C GLU A 189 -52.60 57.83 -4.66
N ASP A 190 -51.76 57.88 -5.70
CA ASP A 190 -52.09 58.58 -6.94
C ASP A 190 -53.30 57.95 -7.68
N ALA A 191 -53.46 56.62 -7.66
CA ALA A 191 -54.63 55.96 -8.23
C ALA A 191 -55.93 56.26 -7.44
N LEU A 192 -55.87 56.28 -6.11
CA LEU A 192 -57.00 56.57 -5.23
C LEU A 192 -57.39 58.05 -5.31
N VAL A 193 -56.42 58.96 -5.21
CA VAL A 193 -56.65 60.42 -5.27
C VAL A 193 -57.17 60.81 -6.65
N MET A 194 -56.55 60.39 -7.75
CA MET A 194 -57.05 60.71 -9.09
C MET A 194 -58.42 60.11 -9.38
N GLY A 195 -58.73 58.91 -8.89
CA GLY A 195 -60.06 58.31 -9.05
C GLY A 195 -61.15 59.00 -8.24
N ALA A 196 -60.80 59.63 -7.11
CA ALA A 196 -61.71 60.42 -6.26
C ALA A 196 -61.90 61.85 -6.79
N LEU A 197 -60.80 62.52 -7.17
CA LEU A 197 -60.84 63.85 -7.80
C LEU A 197 -61.62 63.83 -9.13
N THR A 198 -61.56 62.74 -9.89
CA THR A 198 -62.36 62.57 -11.12
C THR A 198 -63.86 62.40 -10.82
N GLU A 199 -64.21 61.82 -9.67
CA GLU A 199 -65.60 61.73 -9.17
C GLU A 199 -66.09 63.05 -8.55
N GLY A 200 -65.23 64.08 -8.49
CA GLY A 200 -65.53 65.37 -7.85
C GLY A 200 -65.65 65.32 -6.32
N ARG A 201 -65.33 64.18 -5.68
CA ARG A 201 -65.47 64.00 -4.22
C ARG A 201 -64.33 63.15 -3.64
N PHE A 202 -63.79 63.59 -2.51
CA PHE A 202 -62.83 62.83 -1.72
C PHE A 202 -63.51 62.46 -0.39
N GLY A 203 -64.01 61.22 -0.30
CA GLY A 203 -64.85 60.79 0.83
C GLY A 203 -64.07 60.52 2.12
N ASP A 204 -64.78 60.27 3.22
CA ASP A 204 -64.14 59.83 4.47
C ASP A 204 -63.44 58.47 4.30
N ASP A 205 -64.06 57.51 3.61
CA ASP A 205 -63.44 56.22 3.26
C ASP A 205 -62.19 56.38 2.40
N ASP A 206 -62.16 57.39 1.51
CA ASP A 206 -61.00 57.68 0.69
C ASP A 206 -59.89 58.32 1.52
N ARG A 207 -60.21 59.27 2.41
CA ARG A 207 -59.24 59.88 3.33
C ARG A 207 -58.67 58.88 4.34
N VAL A 208 -59.48 57.97 4.89
CA VAL A 208 -59.01 56.92 5.81
C VAL A 208 -58.01 56.01 5.10
N ARG A 209 -58.35 55.52 3.89
CA ARG A 209 -57.43 54.68 3.09
C ARG A 209 -56.19 55.44 2.66
N PHE A 210 -56.33 56.69 2.22
CA PHE A 210 -55.19 57.56 1.88
C PHE A 210 -54.23 57.74 3.07
N THR A 211 -54.75 58.08 4.25
CA THR A 211 -53.96 58.25 5.47
C THR A 211 -53.24 56.95 5.88
N GLN A 212 -53.90 55.80 5.72
CA GLN A 212 -53.28 54.49 5.96
C GLN A 212 -52.12 54.21 4.98
N ILE A 213 -52.29 54.51 3.69
CA ILE A 213 -51.26 54.29 2.68
C ILE A 213 -50.08 55.25 2.88
N VAL A 214 -50.33 56.55 3.05
CA VAL A 214 -49.30 57.57 3.33
C VAL A 214 -48.51 57.25 4.60
N GLY A 215 -49.19 56.93 5.70
CA GLY A 215 -48.53 56.59 6.97
C GLY A 215 -47.67 55.34 6.89
N THR A 216 -48.18 54.29 6.24
CA THR A 216 -47.43 53.04 6.02
C THR A 216 -46.24 53.25 5.08
N ARG A 217 -46.40 54.04 4.01
CA ARG A 217 -45.32 54.40 3.09
C ARG A 217 -44.20 55.16 3.79
N ARG A 218 -44.53 56.19 4.57
CA ARG A 218 -43.53 56.99 5.33
C ARG A 218 -42.75 56.08 6.28
N PHE A 219 -43.43 55.26 7.09
CA PHE A 219 -42.78 54.26 7.95
C PHE A 219 -41.87 53.28 7.20
N MET A 220 -42.33 52.72 6.06
CA MET A 220 -41.52 51.80 5.26
C MET A 220 -40.30 52.48 4.61
N LEU A 221 -40.40 53.75 4.24
CA LEU A 221 -39.29 54.56 3.75
C LEU A 221 -38.27 54.84 4.85
N ASP A 222 -38.71 55.30 6.02
CA ASP A 222 -37.82 55.63 7.13
C ASP A 222 -36.98 54.41 7.57
N GLN A 223 -37.58 53.23 7.58
CA GLN A 223 -36.88 51.96 7.85
C GLN A 223 -35.95 51.55 6.71
N ALA A 224 -36.39 51.59 5.46
CA ALA A 224 -35.56 51.14 4.32
C ALA A 224 -34.37 52.08 4.05
N VAL A 225 -34.58 53.40 4.14
CA VAL A 225 -33.54 54.40 3.87
C VAL A 225 -32.44 54.38 4.92
N ALA A 226 -32.74 54.00 6.17
CA ALA A 226 -31.72 53.79 7.20
C ALA A 226 -30.78 52.61 6.88
N GLU A 227 -31.30 51.58 6.19
CA GLU A 227 -30.60 50.33 5.91
C GLU A 227 -29.96 50.25 4.50
N LEU A 228 -30.21 51.25 3.63
CA LEU A 228 -29.61 51.35 2.30
C LEU A 228 -28.08 51.60 2.36
N PRO A 229 -27.32 51.19 1.34
CA PRO A 229 -25.94 51.62 1.13
C PRO A 229 -25.83 53.15 0.99
N ALA A 230 -24.71 53.74 1.44
CA ALA A 230 -24.55 55.19 1.54
C ALA A 230 -24.80 55.95 0.21
N ALA A 231 -24.38 55.39 -0.93
CA ALA A 231 -24.62 55.98 -2.25
C ALA A 231 -26.13 56.03 -2.61
N ASP A 232 -26.86 54.97 -2.27
CA ASP A 232 -28.30 54.85 -2.50
C ASP A 232 -29.10 55.72 -1.51
N GLN A 233 -28.63 55.86 -0.26
CA GLN A 233 -29.16 56.85 0.70
C GLN A 233 -29.04 58.28 0.16
N ASP A 234 -27.87 58.66 -0.35
CA ASP A 234 -27.62 60.02 -0.85
C ASP A 234 -28.36 60.30 -2.16
N ALA A 235 -28.62 59.28 -2.99
CA ALA A 235 -29.51 59.39 -4.14
C ALA A 235 -30.96 59.65 -3.69
N TYR A 236 -31.43 58.92 -2.67
CA TYR A 236 -32.76 59.12 -2.10
C TYR A 236 -32.93 60.50 -1.44
N ARG A 237 -31.96 60.95 -0.62
CA ARG A 237 -31.99 62.29 0.01
C ARG A 237 -32.16 63.40 -1.02
N LYS A 238 -31.32 63.41 -2.07
CA LYS A 238 -31.41 64.38 -3.18
C LYS A 238 -32.76 64.36 -3.92
N MET A 239 -33.46 63.24 -3.92
CA MET A 239 -34.82 63.13 -4.46
C MET A 239 -35.86 63.70 -3.49
N ALA A 240 -35.79 63.33 -2.21
CA ALA A 240 -36.71 63.79 -1.17
C ALA A 240 -36.61 65.30 -0.91
N ASP A 241 -35.39 65.85 -0.87
CA ASP A 241 -35.09 67.28 -0.70
C ASP A 241 -35.50 68.12 -1.93
N SER A 242 -35.96 67.50 -3.03
CA SER A 242 -36.36 68.22 -4.23
C SER A 242 -37.70 68.96 -4.03
N GLN A 243 -37.79 70.18 -4.58
CA GLN A 243 -38.98 71.03 -4.47
C GLN A 243 -40.29 70.33 -4.92
N GLN A 244 -40.19 69.35 -5.82
CA GLN A 244 -41.32 68.54 -6.27
C GLN A 244 -41.81 67.55 -5.21
N PHE A 245 -40.90 66.85 -4.52
CA PHE A 245 -41.28 65.99 -3.40
C PHE A 245 -41.86 66.83 -2.25
N ALA A 246 -41.25 67.98 -1.94
CA ALA A 246 -41.80 68.90 -0.93
C ALA A 246 -43.24 69.38 -1.26
N ARG A 247 -43.56 69.69 -2.53
CA ARG A 247 -44.94 70.01 -2.94
C ARG A 247 -45.89 68.83 -2.85
N LEU A 248 -45.43 67.63 -3.22
CA LEU A 248 -46.22 66.41 -3.13
C LEU A 248 -46.57 66.08 -1.67
N THR A 249 -45.59 66.08 -0.78
CA THR A 249 -45.78 65.90 0.67
C THR A 249 -46.72 66.95 1.26
N ALA A 250 -46.60 68.22 0.89
CA ALA A 250 -47.55 69.25 1.32
C ALA A 250 -49.00 69.00 0.82
N MET A 251 -49.20 68.40 -0.35
CA MET A 251 -50.53 67.99 -0.82
C MET A 251 -51.03 66.71 -0.11
N GLU A 252 -50.15 65.78 0.25
CA GLU A 252 -50.50 64.63 1.10
C GLU A 252 -50.99 65.11 2.48
N ASP A 253 -50.23 65.98 3.14
CA ASP A 253 -50.56 66.49 4.48
C ASP A 253 -51.89 67.26 4.46
N LEU A 254 -52.12 68.11 3.44
CA LEU A 254 -53.40 68.80 3.24
C LEU A 254 -54.59 67.83 3.05
N LEU A 255 -54.41 66.69 2.38
CA LEU A 255 -55.47 65.69 2.19
C LEU A 255 -55.72 64.84 3.46
N VAL A 256 -54.72 64.67 4.32
CA VAL A 256 -54.84 64.01 5.63
C VAL A 256 -55.53 64.95 6.65
N GLU A 257 -55.04 66.18 6.78
CA GLU A 257 -55.50 67.13 7.80
C GLU A 257 -56.87 67.76 7.47
N ASN A 258 -57.08 68.18 6.21
CA ASN A 258 -58.24 68.99 5.83
C ASN A 258 -59.25 68.18 5.01
N ARG A 259 -60.30 67.70 5.71
CA ARG A 259 -61.48 67.01 5.13
C ARG A 259 -62.11 67.72 3.91
N ASN A 260 -61.94 69.03 3.78
CA ASN A 260 -62.51 69.85 2.71
C ASN A 260 -61.48 70.31 1.67
N ALA A 261 -60.21 69.86 1.71
CA ALA A 261 -59.13 70.36 0.84
C ALA A 261 -59.47 70.36 -0.66
N VAL A 262 -60.16 69.31 -1.12
CA VAL A 262 -60.63 69.17 -2.51
C VAL A 262 -61.81 70.12 -2.80
N ALA A 263 -62.80 70.17 -1.91
CA ALA A 263 -63.97 71.04 -2.07
C ALA A 263 -63.62 72.54 -2.03
N LEU A 264 -62.50 72.89 -1.39
CA LEU A 264 -61.92 74.24 -1.33
C LEU A 264 -60.95 74.53 -2.50
N GLY A 265 -60.71 73.57 -3.41
CA GLY A 265 -59.79 73.74 -4.53
C GLY A 265 -58.31 73.86 -4.16
N LEU A 266 -57.93 73.49 -2.92
CA LEU A 266 -56.53 73.51 -2.48
C LEU A 266 -55.73 72.47 -3.28
N VAL A 267 -56.25 71.23 -3.31
CA VAL A 267 -55.74 70.13 -4.14
C VAL A 267 -56.73 69.83 -5.26
N ASP A 268 -56.22 69.71 -6.49
CA ASP A 268 -57.00 69.33 -7.68
C ASP A 268 -56.21 68.34 -8.55
N ALA A 269 -56.89 67.74 -9.54
CA ALA A 269 -56.32 66.67 -10.36
C ALA A 269 -55.12 67.11 -11.22
N VAL A 270 -55.02 68.40 -11.56
CA VAL A 270 -53.93 68.93 -12.38
C VAL A 270 -52.69 69.18 -11.51
N LYS A 271 -52.86 69.82 -10.34
CA LYS A 271 -51.77 69.98 -9.35
C LYS A 271 -51.23 68.63 -8.90
N TRP A 272 -52.11 67.74 -8.44
CA TRP A 272 -51.73 66.42 -7.94
C TRP A 272 -50.99 65.61 -9.01
N SER A 273 -51.57 65.47 -10.21
CA SER A 273 -50.93 64.73 -11.29
C SER A 273 -49.64 65.38 -11.80
N GLY A 274 -49.45 66.68 -11.61
CA GLY A 274 -48.25 67.41 -12.00
C GLY A 274 -47.02 67.08 -11.14
N ASP A 275 -47.21 66.92 -9.83
CA ASP A 275 -46.11 66.55 -8.92
C ASP A 275 -46.02 65.04 -8.64
N ALA A 276 -47.13 64.31 -8.54
CA ALA A 276 -47.13 62.88 -8.21
C ALA A 276 -46.50 62.00 -9.31
N GLN A 277 -46.84 62.24 -10.59
CA GLN A 277 -46.39 61.38 -11.69
C GLN A 277 -44.87 61.46 -11.95
N PRO A 278 -44.23 62.64 -12.02
CA PRO A 278 -42.77 62.69 -12.19
C PRO A 278 -42.01 62.34 -10.89
N ALA A 279 -42.63 62.45 -9.70
CA ALA A 279 -42.06 61.92 -8.46
C ALA A 279 -41.99 60.38 -8.49
N LEU A 280 -43.09 59.72 -8.90
CA LEU A 280 -43.11 58.27 -9.16
C LEU A 280 -42.04 57.85 -10.19
N SER A 281 -41.88 58.61 -11.27
CA SER A 281 -40.84 58.34 -12.29
C SER A 281 -39.41 58.48 -11.76
N ARG A 282 -39.11 59.51 -10.95
CA ARG A 282 -37.78 59.64 -10.31
C ARG A 282 -37.53 58.52 -9.29
N PHE A 283 -38.53 58.14 -8.52
CA PHE A 283 -38.41 57.06 -7.54
C PHE A 283 -38.22 55.71 -8.26
N ALA A 284 -38.94 55.45 -9.35
CA ALA A 284 -38.69 54.29 -10.22
C ALA A 284 -37.24 54.26 -10.75
N GLN A 285 -36.73 55.40 -11.23
CA GLN A 285 -35.34 55.51 -11.68
C GLN A 285 -34.33 55.29 -10.55
N SER A 286 -34.60 55.78 -9.33
CA SER A 286 -33.75 55.55 -8.16
C SER A 286 -33.70 54.06 -7.78
N VAL A 287 -34.83 53.37 -7.80
CA VAL A 287 -34.93 51.92 -7.51
C VAL A 287 -34.19 51.10 -8.58
N LEU A 288 -34.35 51.45 -9.86
CA LEU A 288 -33.62 50.80 -10.96
C LEU A 288 -32.09 51.01 -10.86
N THR A 289 -31.66 52.21 -10.49
CA THR A 289 -30.24 52.55 -10.33
C THR A 289 -29.60 51.77 -9.16
N ALA A 290 -30.28 51.75 -8.00
CA ALA A 290 -29.84 50.97 -6.85
C ALA A 290 -29.81 49.45 -7.16
N GLY A 291 -30.77 48.94 -7.93
CA GLY A 291 -30.78 47.55 -8.41
C GLY A 291 -29.56 47.20 -9.27
N GLY A 292 -29.14 48.11 -10.17
CA GLY A 292 -27.87 47.98 -10.89
C GLY A 292 -26.67 47.92 -9.93
N GLY A 293 -26.66 48.76 -8.89
CA GLY A 293 -25.63 48.76 -7.85
C GLY A 293 -25.57 47.46 -7.03
N VAL A 294 -26.71 46.82 -6.75
CA VAL A 294 -26.76 45.48 -6.11
C VAL A 294 -26.12 44.43 -7.01
N VAL A 295 -26.40 44.45 -8.32
CA VAL A 295 -25.76 43.52 -9.28
C VAL A 295 -24.25 43.79 -9.38
N GLU A 296 -23.83 45.05 -9.41
CA GLU A 296 -22.40 45.43 -9.45
C GLU A 296 -21.65 44.97 -8.20
N ARG A 297 -22.25 45.10 -7.00
CA ARG A 297 -21.71 44.56 -5.73
C ARG A 297 -21.67 43.02 -5.70
N ALA A 298 -22.58 42.33 -6.40
CA ALA A 298 -22.57 40.87 -6.47
C ALA A 298 -21.40 40.30 -7.31
N VAL A 299 -20.95 41.01 -8.36
CA VAL A 299 -19.87 40.54 -9.26
C VAL A 299 -18.56 40.18 -8.56
N PRO A 300 -17.97 41.00 -7.67
CA PRO A 300 -16.73 40.63 -6.97
C PRO A 300 -16.93 39.45 -6.01
N VAL A 301 -18.09 39.33 -5.35
CA VAL A 301 -18.38 38.18 -4.47
C VAL A 301 -18.47 36.89 -5.30
N ALA A 302 -19.23 36.92 -6.40
CA ALA A 302 -19.32 35.82 -7.37
C ALA A 302 -17.94 35.40 -7.88
N THR A 303 -17.10 36.39 -8.24
CA THR A 303 -15.72 36.15 -8.72
C THR A 303 -14.87 35.51 -7.63
N GLY A 304 -14.95 35.98 -6.39
CA GLY A 304 -14.23 35.42 -5.25
C GLY A 304 -14.62 33.98 -4.95
N VAL A 305 -15.92 33.65 -4.99
CA VAL A 305 -16.43 32.29 -4.83
C VAL A 305 -15.93 31.40 -5.98
N ILE A 306 -16.05 31.83 -7.23
CA ILE A 306 -15.58 31.08 -8.41
C ILE A 306 -14.07 30.83 -8.36
N VAL A 307 -13.26 31.82 -7.99
CA VAL A 307 -11.80 31.65 -7.84
C VAL A 307 -11.47 30.66 -6.72
N ARG A 308 -12.13 30.77 -5.55
CA ARG A 308 -11.93 29.83 -4.43
C ARG A 308 -12.33 28.40 -4.79
N LEU A 309 -13.40 28.24 -5.56
CA LEU A 309 -13.95 26.98 -6.07
C LEU A 309 -13.01 26.35 -7.11
N VAL A 310 -12.50 27.13 -8.07
CA VAL A 310 -11.50 26.67 -9.05
C VAL A 310 -10.19 26.28 -8.37
N LEU A 311 -9.74 27.03 -7.37
CA LEU A 311 -8.54 26.71 -6.59
C LEU A 311 -8.75 25.44 -5.73
N ALA A 312 -9.82 25.36 -4.93
CA ALA A 312 -10.08 24.19 -4.08
C ALA A 312 -10.36 22.91 -4.90
N GLY A 313 -11.14 23.04 -5.97
CA GLY A 313 -11.39 21.96 -6.92
C GLY A 313 -10.11 21.52 -7.62
N GLY A 314 -9.35 22.45 -8.21
CA GLY A 314 -8.13 22.19 -8.95
C GLY A 314 -6.99 21.62 -8.08
N LEU A 315 -6.73 22.20 -6.91
CA LEU A 315 -5.74 21.68 -5.96
C LEU A 315 -6.17 20.31 -5.41
N GLY A 316 -7.45 20.11 -5.14
CA GLY A 316 -8.00 18.80 -4.78
C GLY A 316 -7.81 17.75 -5.87
N LEU A 317 -8.03 18.11 -7.14
CA LEU A 317 -7.80 17.23 -8.29
C LEU A 317 -6.32 16.88 -8.43
N VAL A 318 -5.42 17.85 -8.28
CA VAL A 318 -3.97 17.63 -8.28
C VAL A 318 -3.56 16.71 -7.13
N ALA A 319 -4.12 16.86 -5.93
CA ALA A 319 -3.87 15.98 -4.80
C ALA A 319 -4.38 14.54 -5.03
N VAL A 320 -5.57 14.37 -5.63
CA VAL A 320 -6.10 13.06 -6.04
C VAL A 320 -5.19 12.42 -7.10
N ILE A 321 -4.77 13.16 -8.12
CA ILE A 321 -3.86 12.67 -9.17
C ILE A 321 -2.51 12.26 -8.56
N ALA A 322 -1.93 13.09 -7.69
CA ALA A 322 -0.68 12.77 -7.00
C ALA A 322 -0.80 11.51 -6.13
N SER A 323 -1.91 11.36 -5.40
CA SER A 323 -2.21 10.15 -4.62
C SER A 323 -2.35 8.90 -5.50
N VAL A 324 -3.01 9.00 -6.66
CA VAL A 324 -3.13 7.90 -7.63
C VAL A 324 -1.76 7.54 -8.20
N VAL A 325 -0.93 8.52 -8.59
CA VAL A 325 0.43 8.29 -9.10
C VAL A 325 1.31 7.62 -8.05
N LEU A 326 1.36 8.15 -6.82
CA LEU A 326 2.17 7.61 -5.71
C LEU A 326 1.75 6.19 -5.35
N ALA A 327 0.46 5.90 -5.34
CA ALA A 327 -0.05 4.55 -5.11
C ALA A 327 0.34 3.57 -6.23
N ILE A 328 0.30 4.00 -7.49
CA ILE A 328 0.69 3.16 -8.64
C ILE A 328 2.20 2.93 -8.68
N THR A 329 3.04 3.93 -8.41
CA THR A 329 4.51 3.75 -8.39
C THR A 329 4.93 2.85 -7.23
N THR A 330 4.42 3.07 -6.03
CA THR A 330 4.69 2.23 -4.85
C THR A 330 4.23 0.79 -5.08
N ALA A 331 3.02 0.59 -5.62
CA ALA A 331 2.51 -0.76 -5.92
C ALA A 331 3.30 -1.47 -7.04
N ARG A 332 3.92 -0.73 -7.98
CA ARG A 332 4.83 -1.31 -8.99
C ARG A 332 6.16 -1.71 -8.36
N ALA A 333 6.76 -0.85 -7.54
CA ALA A 333 8.03 -1.12 -6.86
C ALA A 333 7.96 -2.37 -5.97
N LEU A 334 6.97 -2.44 -5.07
CA LEU A 334 6.75 -3.59 -4.19
C LEU A 334 6.55 -4.90 -4.96
N VAL A 335 5.81 -4.87 -6.08
CA VAL A 335 5.62 -6.05 -6.93
C VAL A 335 6.94 -6.47 -7.59
N GLN A 336 7.73 -5.53 -8.11
CA GLN A 336 9.04 -5.84 -8.71
C GLN A 336 10.04 -6.39 -7.68
N GLN A 337 10.06 -5.90 -6.44
CA GLN A 337 10.88 -6.47 -5.36
C GLN A 337 10.45 -7.90 -5.03
N LEU A 338 9.15 -8.15 -4.86
CA LEU A 338 8.63 -9.49 -4.57
C LEU A 338 8.86 -10.48 -5.72
N GLU A 339 8.76 -10.05 -6.98
CA GLU A 339 9.06 -10.91 -8.12
C GLU A 339 10.56 -11.19 -8.27
N LYS A 340 11.45 -10.24 -7.94
CA LYS A 340 12.90 -10.49 -7.84
C LYS A 340 13.21 -11.52 -6.74
N LEU A 341 12.69 -11.32 -5.53
CA LEU A 341 12.89 -12.24 -4.41
C LEU A 341 12.37 -13.65 -4.73
N ARG A 342 11.15 -13.77 -5.28
CA ARG A 342 10.58 -15.06 -5.72
C ARG A 342 11.48 -15.77 -6.73
N THR A 343 11.96 -15.03 -7.74
CA THR A 343 12.74 -15.61 -8.85
C THR A 343 14.12 -16.04 -8.39
N ALA A 344 14.81 -15.22 -7.59
CA ALA A 344 16.12 -15.55 -7.02
C ALA A 344 16.03 -16.73 -6.04
N ALA A 345 15.03 -16.77 -5.16
CA ALA A 345 14.80 -17.88 -4.24
C ALA A 345 14.50 -19.20 -4.98
N TRP A 346 13.72 -19.14 -6.08
CA TRP A 346 13.43 -20.33 -6.89
C TRP A 346 14.66 -20.83 -7.66
N GLU A 347 15.44 -19.95 -8.32
CA GLU A 347 16.66 -20.37 -9.01
C GLU A 347 17.69 -20.97 -8.05
N LEU A 348 17.84 -20.39 -6.86
CA LEU A 348 18.80 -20.85 -5.86
C LEU A 348 18.39 -22.21 -5.27
N ALA A 349 17.11 -22.40 -4.95
CA ALA A 349 16.59 -23.63 -4.36
C ALA A 349 16.47 -24.80 -5.35
N ASP A 350 15.97 -24.54 -6.56
CA ASP A 350 15.61 -25.58 -7.54
C ASP A 350 16.83 -26.05 -8.38
N LYS A 351 17.80 -25.15 -8.62
CA LYS A 351 18.94 -25.42 -9.53
C LYS A 351 20.30 -25.42 -8.84
N ARG A 352 20.62 -24.37 -8.08
CA ARG A 352 21.99 -24.15 -7.57
C ARG A 352 22.31 -24.98 -6.33
N LEU A 353 21.45 -24.93 -5.30
CA LEU A 353 21.67 -25.63 -4.03
C LEU A 353 21.88 -27.15 -4.18
N PRO A 354 21.09 -27.89 -5.00
CA PRO A 354 21.33 -29.32 -5.22
C PRO A 354 22.73 -29.61 -5.76
N GLY A 355 23.20 -28.86 -6.77
CA GLY A 355 24.53 -29.02 -7.36
C GLY A 355 25.70 -28.52 -6.50
N VAL A 356 25.43 -27.76 -5.43
CA VAL A 356 26.43 -27.43 -4.40
C VAL A 356 26.53 -28.56 -3.37
N VAL A 357 25.39 -29.06 -2.88
CA VAL A 357 25.34 -30.15 -1.90
C VAL A 357 25.92 -31.45 -2.47
N ASP A 358 25.64 -31.76 -3.73
CA ASP A 358 26.15 -32.97 -4.40
C ASP A 358 27.68 -32.99 -4.52
N ARG A 359 28.29 -31.87 -4.94
CA ARG A 359 29.76 -31.75 -5.03
C ARG A 359 30.46 -31.80 -3.67
N ILE A 360 29.86 -31.18 -2.65
CA ILE A 360 30.32 -31.32 -1.25
C ILE A 360 30.22 -32.78 -0.79
N GLY A 361 29.17 -33.50 -1.18
CA GLY A 361 28.99 -34.94 -0.91
C GLY A 361 30.07 -35.81 -1.57
N HIS A 362 30.49 -35.48 -2.79
CA HIS A 362 31.62 -36.10 -3.50
C HIS A 362 32.99 -35.67 -2.96
N GLY A 363 33.03 -34.76 -1.99
CA GLY A 363 34.23 -34.36 -1.28
C GLY A 363 35.01 -33.20 -1.90
N GLU A 364 34.46 -32.49 -2.89
CA GLU A 364 35.06 -31.28 -3.42
C GLU A 364 35.07 -30.15 -2.36
N ASN A 365 36.16 -29.36 -2.33
CA ASN A 365 36.24 -28.15 -1.51
C ASN A 365 35.57 -26.98 -2.26
N VAL A 366 34.25 -26.88 -2.14
CA VAL A 366 33.46 -25.79 -2.72
C VAL A 366 33.51 -24.54 -1.83
N ASP A 367 33.79 -23.36 -2.40
CA ASP A 367 33.69 -22.09 -1.68
C ASP A 367 32.22 -21.64 -1.61
N VAL A 368 31.62 -21.82 -0.43
CA VAL A 368 30.24 -21.48 -0.10
C VAL A 368 29.88 -20.01 -0.42
N ALA A 369 30.85 -19.08 -0.34
CA ALA A 369 30.62 -17.68 -0.62
C ALA A 369 30.66 -17.35 -2.13
N ALA A 370 31.52 -18.03 -2.89
CA ALA A 370 31.66 -17.83 -4.33
C ALA A 370 30.53 -18.52 -5.12
N GLU A 371 30.14 -19.72 -4.74
CA GLU A 371 29.19 -20.56 -5.49
C GLU A 371 27.74 -20.06 -5.40
N ALA A 372 27.40 -19.40 -4.29
CA ALA A 372 26.04 -19.04 -3.92
C ALA A 372 25.97 -17.66 -3.21
N PRO A 373 26.31 -16.56 -3.92
CA PRO A 373 26.43 -15.23 -3.33
C PRO A 373 25.12 -14.75 -2.67
N PRO A 374 25.21 -13.97 -1.58
CA PRO A 374 24.04 -13.54 -0.81
C PRO A 374 23.12 -12.66 -1.67
N LEU A 375 21.82 -12.88 -1.55
CA LEU A 375 20.84 -12.08 -2.27
C LEU A 375 20.73 -10.68 -1.64
N GLU A 376 21.20 -9.66 -2.36
CA GLU A 376 21.11 -8.27 -1.93
C GLU A 376 19.73 -7.66 -2.20
N PHE A 377 19.05 -7.27 -1.14
CA PHE A 377 17.80 -6.52 -1.15
C PHE A 377 17.89 -5.41 -0.08
N GLY A 378 17.38 -4.22 -0.40
CA GLY A 378 17.48 -3.04 0.48
C GLY A 378 16.76 -3.20 1.82
N ASP A 379 17.04 -2.32 2.78
CA ASP A 379 16.75 -2.50 4.22
C ASP A 379 15.28 -2.50 4.68
N ASP A 380 14.33 -2.68 3.77
CA ASP A 380 12.92 -2.85 4.07
C ASP A 380 12.58 -4.28 4.57
N GLN A 381 11.28 -4.52 4.78
CA GLN A 381 10.74 -5.79 5.26
C GLN A 381 10.99 -6.96 4.30
N ILE A 382 11.12 -6.71 2.99
CA ILE A 382 11.48 -7.71 1.97
C ILE A 382 12.98 -8.02 2.07
N GLY A 383 13.81 -7.02 2.35
CA GLY A 383 15.23 -7.19 2.67
C GLY A 383 15.48 -8.05 3.90
N GLN A 384 14.66 -7.91 4.95
CA GLN A 384 14.72 -8.79 6.13
C GLN A 384 14.45 -10.26 5.78
N VAL A 385 13.48 -10.55 4.90
CA VAL A 385 13.22 -11.91 4.40
C VAL A 385 14.39 -12.42 3.55
N GLY A 386 14.98 -11.57 2.70
CA GLY A 386 16.19 -11.91 1.94
C GLY A 386 17.37 -12.30 2.84
N ARG A 387 17.64 -11.52 3.89
CA ARG A 387 18.67 -11.82 4.89
C ARG A 387 18.40 -13.12 5.65
N ALA A 388 17.14 -13.37 6.04
CA ALA A 388 16.75 -14.63 6.67
C ALA A 388 16.96 -15.85 5.75
N PHE A 389 16.64 -15.71 4.45
CA PHE A 389 16.87 -16.75 3.45
C PHE A 389 18.37 -17.04 3.26
N ASN A 390 19.19 -16.00 3.13
CA ASN A 390 20.66 -16.12 3.05
C ASN A 390 21.24 -16.84 4.30
N ALA A 391 20.71 -16.56 5.50
CA ALA A 391 21.17 -17.20 6.75
C ALA A 391 20.78 -18.69 6.82
N VAL A 392 19.57 -19.05 6.40
CA VAL A 392 19.12 -20.46 6.29
C VAL A 392 19.97 -21.21 5.26
N GLN A 393 20.22 -20.61 4.11
CA GLN A 393 21.08 -21.15 3.04
C GLN A 393 22.51 -21.40 3.54
N GLN A 394 23.16 -20.41 4.16
CA GLN A 394 24.52 -20.57 4.72
C GLN A 394 24.57 -21.68 5.77
N THR A 395 23.55 -21.77 6.63
CA THR A 395 23.43 -22.83 7.63
C THR A 395 23.29 -24.21 6.97
N ALA A 396 22.46 -24.34 5.94
CA ALA A 396 22.25 -25.61 5.24
C ALA A 396 23.52 -26.11 4.52
N ILE A 397 24.23 -25.22 3.81
CA ILE A 397 25.49 -25.59 3.13
C ILE A 397 26.57 -25.92 4.16
N LYS A 398 26.66 -25.15 5.26
CA LYS A 398 27.58 -25.45 6.37
C LYS A 398 27.33 -26.84 6.97
N VAL A 399 26.08 -27.18 7.28
CA VAL A 399 25.73 -28.50 7.82
C VAL A 399 26.05 -29.62 6.84
N ALA A 400 25.84 -29.42 5.53
CA ALA A 400 26.25 -30.38 4.51
C ALA A 400 27.79 -30.58 4.48
N ALA A 401 28.57 -29.50 4.60
CA ALA A 401 30.03 -29.56 4.65
C ALA A 401 30.56 -30.22 5.93
N GLU A 402 29.98 -29.91 7.10
CA GLU A 402 30.30 -30.55 8.38
C GLU A 402 29.98 -32.06 8.35
N GLN A 403 28.85 -32.45 7.75
CA GLN A 403 28.46 -33.86 7.58
C GLN A 403 29.39 -34.60 6.60
N ALA A 404 29.82 -33.95 5.51
CA ALA A 404 30.80 -34.50 4.57
C ALA A 404 32.18 -34.66 5.22
N GLN A 405 32.61 -33.69 6.04
CA GLN A 405 33.86 -33.78 6.79
C GLN A 405 33.83 -34.92 7.81
N LEU A 406 32.76 -35.05 8.59
CA LEU A 406 32.59 -36.13 9.56
C LEU A 406 32.70 -37.52 8.91
N ARG A 407 32.16 -37.70 7.69
CA ARG A 407 32.33 -38.93 6.91
C ARG A 407 33.79 -39.22 6.56
N ARG A 408 34.56 -38.20 6.17
CA ARG A 408 36.00 -38.31 5.89
C ARG A 408 36.79 -38.66 7.16
N ASP A 409 36.54 -37.94 8.26
CA ASP A 409 37.22 -38.16 9.53
C ASP A 409 37.02 -39.58 10.08
N ILE A 410 35.79 -40.12 10.00
CA ILE A 410 35.48 -41.51 10.38
C ILE A 410 36.24 -42.51 9.50
N ALA A 411 36.30 -42.31 8.19
CA ALA A 411 37.03 -43.19 7.28
C ALA A 411 38.54 -43.19 7.59
N ASP A 412 39.12 -42.04 7.90
CA ASP A 412 40.54 -41.90 8.24
C ASP A 412 40.88 -42.50 9.60
N ILE A 413 39.99 -42.37 10.60
CA ILE A 413 40.11 -43.05 11.90
C ILE A 413 40.10 -44.58 11.71
N LEU A 414 39.16 -45.12 10.92
CA LEU A 414 39.10 -46.56 10.60
C LEU A 414 40.38 -47.05 9.91
N ARG A 415 40.92 -46.27 8.96
CA ARG A 415 42.17 -46.58 8.23
C ARG A 415 43.39 -46.62 9.16
N ASN A 416 43.45 -45.69 10.12
CA ASN A 416 44.52 -45.61 11.10
C ASN A 416 44.45 -46.77 12.11
N LEU A 417 43.24 -47.07 12.61
CA LEU A 417 42.99 -48.20 13.51
C LEU A 417 43.36 -49.53 12.84
N ALA A 418 42.93 -49.77 11.61
CA ALA A 418 43.29 -50.95 10.81
C ALA A 418 44.81 -51.16 10.74
N ARG A 419 45.55 -50.14 10.28
CA ARG A 419 47.03 -50.20 10.15
C ARG A 419 47.72 -50.42 11.50
N ARG A 420 47.23 -49.79 12.57
CA ARG A 420 47.79 -49.96 13.92
C ARG A 420 47.57 -51.38 14.46
N THR A 421 46.40 -51.98 14.20
CA THR A 421 46.12 -53.38 14.56
C THR A 421 46.97 -54.35 13.74
N GLN A 422 47.06 -54.19 12.41
CA GLN A 422 47.98 -54.97 11.56
C GLN A 422 49.43 -54.92 12.09
N GLY A 423 49.92 -53.72 12.42
CA GLY A 423 51.26 -53.51 12.97
C GLY A 423 51.49 -53.99 14.41
N LEU A 424 50.45 -54.39 15.13
CA LEU A 424 50.55 -55.12 16.41
C LEU A 424 50.52 -56.63 16.16
N VAL A 425 49.52 -57.10 15.42
CA VAL A 425 49.33 -58.52 15.07
C VAL A 425 50.56 -59.10 14.37
N HIS A 426 51.15 -58.40 13.39
CA HIS A 426 52.36 -58.89 12.71
C HIS A 426 53.55 -59.08 13.67
N ARG A 427 53.68 -58.24 14.71
CA ARG A 427 54.72 -58.43 15.75
C ARG A 427 54.38 -59.57 16.70
N GLN A 428 53.10 -59.83 16.96
CA GLN A 428 52.65 -60.97 17.77
C GLN A 428 52.87 -62.29 17.05
N LEU A 429 52.54 -62.38 15.75
CA LEU A 429 52.84 -63.52 14.88
C LEU A 429 54.36 -63.84 14.90
N ASN A 430 55.21 -62.84 14.67
CA ASN A 430 56.67 -63.01 14.70
C ASN A 430 57.23 -63.49 16.07
N VAL A 431 56.48 -63.33 17.17
CA VAL A 431 56.82 -63.87 18.49
C VAL A 431 56.32 -65.31 18.65
N LEU A 432 55.12 -65.62 18.17
CA LEU A 432 54.58 -66.99 18.12
C LEU A 432 55.47 -67.91 17.26
N ASP A 433 55.81 -67.49 16.05
CA ASP A 433 56.84 -68.11 15.16
C ASP A 433 58.13 -68.47 15.91
N ALA A 434 58.58 -67.58 16.80
CA ALA A 434 59.85 -67.70 17.53
C ALA A 434 59.74 -68.57 18.79
N MET A 435 58.52 -68.84 19.28
CA MET A 435 58.23 -69.77 20.37
C MET A 435 57.92 -71.18 19.83
N GLU A 436 57.13 -71.31 18.75
CA GLU A 436 56.79 -72.58 18.11
C GLU A 436 58.06 -73.34 17.71
N ARG A 437 59.02 -72.65 17.07
CA ARG A 437 60.32 -73.22 16.65
C ARG A 437 61.25 -73.62 17.80
N ARG A 438 60.87 -73.38 19.06
CA ARG A 438 61.61 -73.77 20.26
C ARG A 438 60.91 -74.86 21.06
N GLU A 439 59.60 -74.99 20.90
CA GLU A 439 58.78 -75.85 21.75
C GLU A 439 58.80 -77.31 21.29
N GLN A 440 58.72 -78.23 22.24
CA GLN A 440 58.78 -79.68 22.02
C GLN A 440 57.67 -80.44 22.74
N ASP A 441 56.92 -79.84 23.67
CA ASP A 441 55.72 -80.48 24.24
C ASP A 441 54.54 -80.45 23.24
N PRO A 442 53.99 -81.62 22.84
CA PRO A 442 52.84 -81.67 21.93
C PRO A 442 51.54 -81.07 22.48
N GLN A 443 51.42 -80.74 23.76
CA GLN A 443 50.31 -79.97 24.33
C GLN A 443 50.54 -78.47 24.18
N GLU A 444 51.68 -77.95 24.62
CA GLU A 444 51.98 -76.51 24.54
C GLU A 444 52.05 -76.04 23.08
N LEU A 445 52.61 -76.85 22.17
CA LEU A 445 52.60 -76.59 20.73
C LEU A 445 51.16 -76.46 20.16
N ARG A 446 50.19 -77.22 20.69
CA ARG A 446 48.77 -77.11 20.28
C ARG A 446 48.11 -75.82 20.78
N ASP A 447 48.49 -75.34 21.96
CA ASP A 447 48.02 -74.04 22.46
C ASP A 447 48.73 -72.87 21.77
N LEU A 448 49.97 -73.04 21.29
CA LEU A 448 50.62 -72.09 20.38
C LEU A 448 49.88 -72.01 19.02
N PHE A 449 49.52 -73.13 18.39
CA PHE A 449 48.73 -73.11 17.14
C PHE A 449 47.39 -72.40 17.32
N ARG A 450 46.70 -72.59 18.45
CA ARG A 450 45.48 -71.82 18.80
C ARG A 450 45.75 -70.31 18.90
N LEU A 451 46.89 -69.91 19.46
CA LEU A 451 47.27 -68.49 19.55
C LEU A 451 47.64 -67.90 18.18
N ASP A 452 48.22 -68.68 17.26
CA ASP A 452 48.45 -68.25 15.87
C ASP A 452 47.13 -68.07 15.11
N HIS A 453 46.20 -69.03 15.18
CA HIS A 453 44.88 -68.90 14.57
C HIS A 453 44.14 -67.66 15.09
N LEU A 454 44.23 -67.35 16.39
CA LEU A 454 43.69 -66.12 16.98
C LEU A 454 44.38 -64.85 16.43
N ALA A 455 45.71 -64.86 16.25
CA ALA A 455 46.44 -63.75 15.66
C ALA A 455 46.12 -63.56 14.17
N THR A 456 46.01 -64.64 13.39
CA THR A 456 45.55 -64.61 11.99
C THR A 456 44.11 -64.11 11.87
N ARG A 457 43.20 -64.50 12.78
CA ARG A 457 41.85 -63.91 12.86
C ARG A 457 41.88 -62.42 13.19
N MET A 458 42.79 -61.95 14.06
CA MET A 458 42.98 -60.51 14.31
C MET A 458 43.56 -59.76 13.10
N ARG A 459 44.39 -60.41 12.26
CA ARG A 459 44.87 -59.86 10.98
C ARG A 459 43.69 -59.57 10.05
N ARG A 460 42.84 -60.58 9.83
CA ARG A 460 41.65 -60.49 8.97
C ARG A 460 40.66 -59.43 9.45
N TYR A 461 40.44 -59.28 10.76
CA TYR A 461 39.64 -58.17 11.31
C TYR A 461 40.22 -56.79 11.00
N ALA A 462 41.55 -56.64 11.00
CA ALA A 462 42.19 -55.37 10.66
C ALA A 462 42.12 -55.08 9.15
N GLU A 463 42.24 -56.10 8.28
CA GLU A 463 41.96 -55.98 6.85
C GLU A 463 40.48 -55.64 6.56
N ASN A 464 39.53 -56.24 7.29
CA ASN A 464 38.11 -55.90 7.21
C ASN A 464 37.88 -54.40 7.51
N LEU A 465 38.47 -53.87 8.59
CA LEU A 465 38.43 -52.42 8.90
C LEU A 465 39.08 -51.56 7.81
N LEU A 466 40.12 -52.06 7.13
CA LEU A 466 40.78 -51.36 6.03
C LEU A 466 39.84 -51.25 4.82
N VAL A 467 39.10 -52.32 4.48
CA VAL A 467 38.04 -52.30 3.46
C VAL A 467 36.89 -51.36 3.85
N LEU A 468 36.51 -51.28 5.14
CA LEU A 468 35.53 -50.28 5.61
C LEU A 468 36.02 -48.83 5.43
N SER A 469 37.33 -48.58 5.56
CA SER A 469 37.93 -47.26 5.32
C SER A 469 38.05 -46.85 3.83
N GLY A 470 37.61 -47.72 2.91
CA GLY A 470 37.72 -47.53 1.46
C GLY A 470 39.08 -47.88 0.86
N ALA A 471 40.06 -48.28 1.68
CA ALA A 471 41.36 -48.72 1.22
C ALA A 471 41.33 -50.18 0.70
N ALA A 472 42.36 -50.57 -0.04
CA ALA A 472 42.58 -51.95 -0.45
C ALA A 472 43.35 -52.75 0.62
N PRO A 473 43.04 -54.04 0.83
CA PRO A 473 43.87 -54.95 1.63
C PRO A 473 45.26 -55.17 1.00
N GLY A 474 46.17 -55.76 1.77
CA GLY A 474 47.60 -55.75 1.47
C GLY A 474 48.06 -56.75 0.41
N ARG A 475 49.19 -56.42 -0.25
CA ARG A 475 49.88 -57.20 -1.30
C ARG A 475 49.07 -57.36 -2.61
N ALA A 476 49.37 -56.49 -3.59
CA ALA A 476 48.83 -56.57 -4.95
C ALA A 476 49.70 -57.46 -5.85
N TRP A 477 49.07 -58.36 -6.61
CA TRP A 477 49.74 -59.19 -7.62
C TRP A 477 49.81 -58.45 -8.96
N ARG A 478 50.82 -58.79 -9.78
CA ARG A 478 51.04 -58.17 -11.11
C ARG A 478 50.79 -59.12 -12.28
N GLU A 479 50.67 -60.40 -11.98
CA GLU A 479 50.52 -61.50 -12.93
C GLU A 479 49.23 -62.26 -12.57
N ALA A 480 48.65 -62.97 -13.53
CA ALA A 480 47.44 -63.75 -13.30
C ALA A 480 47.77 -65.02 -12.49
N VAL A 481 46.92 -65.37 -11.52
CA VAL A 481 47.13 -66.50 -10.61
C VAL A 481 46.09 -67.59 -10.86
N PRO A 482 46.47 -68.88 -10.99
CA PRO A 482 45.52 -69.98 -11.16
C PRO A 482 44.45 -70.01 -10.06
N MET A 483 43.19 -70.21 -10.42
CA MET A 483 42.07 -70.13 -9.47
C MET A 483 42.20 -71.14 -8.31
N LEU A 484 42.83 -72.29 -8.55
CA LEU A 484 43.17 -73.26 -7.51
C LEU A 484 44.08 -72.65 -6.43
N ASP A 485 45.04 -71.81 -6.81
CA ASP A 485 45.96 -71.14 -5.90
C ASP A 485 45.36 -69.87 -5.28
N VAL A 486 44.40 -69.23 -5.95
CA VAL A 486 43.51 -68.21 -5.34
C VAL A 486 42.69 -68.83 -4.21
N VAL A 487 42.02 -69.97 -4.45
CA VAL A 487 41.23 -70.66 -3.42
C VAL A 487 42.13 -71.18 -2.30
N ARG A 488 43.31 -71.78 -2.59
CA ARG A 488 44.30 -72.15 -1.56
C ARG A 488 44.78 -70.95 -0.74
N GLY A 489 44.95 -69.79 -1.38
CA GLY A 489 45.24 -68.53 -0.70
C GLY A 489 44.17 -68.18 0.32
N ALA A 490 42.89 -68.27 -0.05
CA ALA A 490 41.77 -68.07 0.87
C ALA A 490 41.71 -69.12 1.99
N LEU A 491 42.05 -70.38 1.72
CA LEU A 491 42.13 -71.43 2.75
C LEU A 491 43.30 -71.25 3.73
N ALA A 492 44.34 -70.50 3.35
CA ALA A 492 45.41 -70.10 4.27
C ALA A 492 45.03 -68.92 5.19
N GLU A 493 43.79 -68.41 5.11
CA GLU A 493 43.28 -67.28 5.90
C GLU A 493 42.03 -67.62 6.75
N ILE A 494 41.74 -68.92 6.90
CA ILE A 494 40.67 -69.46 7.75
C ILE A 494 41.22 -70.45 8.79
N GLU A 495 40.52 -70.61 9.92
CA GLU A 495 40.93 -71.52 11.00
C GLU A 495 40.72 -73.00 10.62
N ASP A 496 39.51 -73.35 10.21
CA ASP A 496 39.06 -74.73 9.94
C ASP A 496 39.43 -75.26 8.54
N TYR A 497 40.60 -74.89 8.00
CA TYR A 497 40.97 -75.22 6.62
C TYR A 497 40.99 -76.73 6.32
N THR A 498 41.27 -77.57 7.33
CA THR A 498 41.23 -79.04 7.24
C THR A 498 39.82 -79.62 7.07
N ARG A 499 38.76 -78.80 7.23
CA ARG A 499 37.36 -79.18 6.98
C ARG A 499 36.89 -78.78 5.57
N VAL A 500 37.77 -78.34 4.67
CA VAL A 500 37.38 -77.85 3.34
C VAL A 500 37.83 -78.78 2.21
N ASP A 501 36.84 -79.41 1.57
CA ASP A 501 37.03 -80.27 0.39
C ASP A 501 37.12 -79.41 -0.88
N VAL A 502 38.34 -79.19 -1.39
CA VAL A 502 38.57 -78.50 -2.67
C VAL A 502 38.38 -79.47 -3.84
N LEU A 503 37.35 -79.23 -4.63
CA LEU A 503 37.04 -79.98 -5.85
C LEU A 503 37.80 -79.39 -7.07
N PRO A 504 37.86 -80.11 -8.21
CA PRO A 504 38.56 -79.61 -9.40
C PRO A 504 38.05 -78.23 -9.87
N MET A 505 39.00 -77.34 -10.20
CA MET A 505 38.76 -75.93 -10.55
C MET A 505 38.87 -75.62 -12.05
N GLY A 506 39.45 -76.51 -12.84
CA GLY A 506 39.83 -76.23 -14.24
C GLY A 506 41.04 -75.28 -14.38
N GLU A 507 41.48 -75.06 -15.61
CA GLU A 507 42.70 -74.33 -15.95
C GLU A 507 42.42 -72.84 -16.23
N VAL A 508 41.84 -72.15 -15.24
CA VAL A 508 41.50 -70.72 -15.30
C VAL A 508 42.36 -69.94 -14.31
N SER A 509 42.86 -68.78 -14.73
CA SER A 509 43.59 -67.82 -13.89
C SER A 509 42.79 -66.53 -13.67
N LEU A 510 43.02 -65.89 -12.53
CA LEU A 510 42.43 -64.63 -12.12
C LEU A 510 43.45 -63.48 -12.28
N ASP A 511 43.04 -62.34 -12.84
CA ASP A 511 43.85 -61.14 -13.03
C ASP A 511 44.39 -60.61 -11.69
N GLY A 512 45.70 -60.32 -11.65
CA GLY A 512 46.42 -59.83 -10.47
C GLY A 512 45.78 -58.64 -9.74
N ARG A 513 45.03 -57.78 -10.45
CA ARG A 513 44.29 -56.63 -9.89
C ARG A 513 43.15 -57.03 -8.96
N ALA A 514 42.60 -58.24 -9.12
CA ALA A 514 41.48 -58.75 -8.33
C ALA A 514 41.91 -59.77 -7.26
N VAL A 515 43.06 -60.46 -7.42
CA VAL A 515 43.39 -61.63 -6.60
C VAL A 515 43.34 -61.38 -5.09
N GLY A 516 43.90 -60.27 -4.59
CA GLY A 516 43.87 -59.97 -3.14
C GLY A 516 42.45 -59.77 -2.60
N ASP A 517 41.61 -59.05 -3.34
CA ASP A 517 40.21 -58.83 -2.96
C ASP A 517 39.35 -60.10 -3.10
N VAL A 518 39.65 -60.98 -4.07
CA VAL A 518 38.95 -62.27 -4.26
C VAL A 518 39.39 -63.31 -3.23
N ILE A 519 40.68 -63.39 -2.88
CA ILE A 519 41.17 -64.20 -1.76
C ILE A 519 40.39 -63.83 -0.49
N HIS A 520 40.31 -62.53 -0.18
CA HIS A 520 39.63 -62.02 1.01
C HIS A 520 38.12 -62.29 0.98
N LEU A 521 37.46 -62.08 -0.18
CA LEU A 521 36.04 -62.36 -0.37
C LEU A 521 35.72 -63.86 -0.21
N VAL A 522 36.55 -64.75 -0.76
CA VAL A 522 36.38 -66.20 -0.63
C VAL A 522 36.68 -66.65 0.80
N ALA A 523 37.71 -66.12 1.46
CA ALA A 523 38.06 -66.47 2.84
C ALA A 523 36.94 -66.12 3.83
N GLU A 524 36.35 -64.92 3.73
CA GLU A 524 35.20 -64.53 4.55
C GLU A 524 33.97 -65.43 4.27
N LEU A 525 33.73 -65.86 3.03
CA LEU A 525 32.62 -66.77 2.73
C LEU A 525 32.86 -68.21 3.23
N VAL A 526 34.07 -68.75 3.06
CA VAL A 526 34.41 -70.12 3.52
C VAL A 526 34.48 -70.18 5.05
N GLU A 527 34.99 -69.15 5.75
CA GLU A 527 34.92 -69.13 7.22
C GLU A 527 33.47 -69.10 7.72
N ASN A 528 32.57 -68.33 7.10
CA ASN A 528 31.15 -68.37 7.45
C ASN A 528 30.56 -69.78 7.23
N ALA A 529 30.82 -70.40 6.06
CA ALA A 529 30.38 -71.77 5.76
C ALA A 529 30.88 -72.81 6.80
N ALA A 530 32.16 -72.71 7.21
CA ALA A 530 32.75 -73.61 8.21
C ALA A 530 32.20 -73.35 9.62
N SER A 531 32.01 -72.08 10.00
CA SER A 531 31.55 -71.66 11.33
C SER A 531 30.08 -72.01 11.61
N PHE A 532 29.22 -72.00 10.59
CA PHE A 532 27.81 -72.39 10.72
C PHE A 532 27.56 -73.89 10.44
N SER A 533 28.60 -74.64 10.05
CA SER A 533 28.58 -76.10 9.84
C SER A 533 29.04 -76.87 11.09
N PRO A 534 28.34 -77.95 11.52
CA PRO A 534 28.79 -78.80 12.62
C PRO A 534 30.23 -79.32 12.44
N PRO A 535 31.01 -79.51 13.51
CA PRO A 535 32.44 -79.82 13.42
C PRO A 535 32.76 -81.17 12.74
N TYR A 536 31.77 -82.05 12.58
CA TYR A 536 31.87 -83.34 11.89
C TYR A 536 31.45 -83.30 10.41
N THR A 537 31.14 -82.12 9.85
CA THR A 537 30.89 -81.94 8.40
C THR A 537 31.96 -81.09 7.74
N THR A 538 32.26 -81.41 6.48
CA THR A 538 33.12 -80.61 5.60
C THR A 538 32.32 -79.58 4.80
N VAL A 539 32.98 -78.48 4.44
CA VAL A 539 32.53 -77.50 3.44
C VAL A 539 33.15 -77.90 2.10
N LYS A 540 32.39 -77.81 1.01
CA LYS A 540 32.93 -78.04 -0.34
C LYS A 540 33.17 -76.73 -1.05
N VAL A 541 34.27 -76.65 -1.80
CA VAL A 541 34.53 -75.53 -2.72
C VAL A 541 34.85 -76.09 -4.10
N SER A 542 34.02 -75.75 -5.09
CA SER A 542 34.16 -76.13 -6.50
C SER A 542 34.20 -74.89 -7.38
N GLY A 543 34.81 -75.01 -8.57
CA GLY A 543 34.91 -73.90 -9.52
C GLY A 543 34.66 -74.36 -10.95
N SER A 544 33.92 -73.54 -11.72
CA SER A 544 33.56 -73.87 -13.09
C SER A 544 33.42 -72.64 -13.98
N VAL A 545 33.75 -72.79 -15.26
CA VAL A 545 33.46 -71.78 -16.30
C VAL A 545 31.97 -71.82 -16.61
N VAL A 546 31.34 -70.64 -16.64
CA VAL A 546 29.91 -70.45 -16.92
C VAL A 546 29.71 -69.35 -17.96
N ALA A 547 28.50 -69.24 -18.53
CA ALA A 547 28.21 -68.35 -19.67
C ALA A 547 28.49 -66.84 -19.45
N HIS A 548 28.79 -66.41 -18.23
CA HIS A 548 29.06 -65.01 -17.86
C HIS A 548 30.33 -64.84 -17.01
N GLY A 549 31.29 -65.75 -17.11
CA GLY A 549 32.57 -65.70 -16.39
C GLY A 549 32.89 -67.02 -15.67
N TYR A 550 33.37 -66.93 -14.43
CA TYR A 550 33.75 -68.09 -13.63
C TYR A 550 32.95 -68.13 -12.31
N ALA A 551 32.37 -69.27 -11.98
CA ALA A 551 31.61 -69.47 -10.75
C ALA A 551 32.43 -70.30 -9.75
N VAL A 552 32.76 -69.71 -8.59
CA VAL A 552 33.17 -70.46 -7.40
C VAL A 552 31.92 -70.76 -6.57
N GLU A 553 31.65 -72.04 -6.33
CA GLU A 553 30.53 -72.49 -5.50
C GLU A 553 31.06 -73.03 -4.16
N ILE A 554 30.58 -72.45 -3.06
CA ILE A 554 30.90 -72.85 -1.69
C ILE A 554 29.63 -73.48 -1.10
N GLU A 555 29.67 -74.77 -0.77
CA GLU A 555 28.55 -75.51 -0.17
C GLU A 555 28.86 -75.91 1.28
N ASP A 556 28.00 -75.46 2.20
CA ASP A 556 28.04 -75.80 3.62
C ASP A 556 27.01 -76.89 3.98
N ARG A 557 27.14 -77.47 5.18
CA ARG A 557 26.20 -78.45 5.75
C ARG A 557 25.70 -78.00 7.13
N GLY A 558 25.46 -76.70 7.25
CA GLY A 558 25.10 -76.02 8.47
C GLY A 558 23.61 -75.94 8.76
N LEU A 559 23.28 -75.01 9.65
CA LEU A 559 21.88 -74.70 10.01
C LEU A 559 21.04 -74.19 8.83
N GLY A 560 21.69 -73.80 7.73
CA GLY A 560 21.08 -73.10 6.60
C GLY A 560 20.65 -71.68 6.96
N MET A 561 19.97 -71.03 6.01
CA MET A 561 19.43 -69.68 6.18
C MET A 561 17.94 -69.70 5.84
N SER A 562 17.12 -68.93 6.57
CA SER A 562 15.70 -68.80 6.22
C SER A 562 15.54 -68.10 4.86
N PRO A 563 14.44 -68.30 4.11
CA PRO A 563 14.21 -67.59 2.86
C PRO A 563 14.26 -66.05 3.01
N GLN A 564 13.92 -65.53 4.19
CA GLN A 564 14.00 -64.11 4.51
C GLN A 564 15.46 -63.66 4.75
N ASP A 565 16.26 -64.47 5.45
CA ASP A 565 17.70 -64.20 5.62
C ASP A 565 18.47 -64.29 4.30
N VAL A 566 18.14 -65.25 3.43
CA VAL A 566 18.73 -65.39 2.09
C VAL A 566 18.38 -64.17 1.23
N ALA A 567 17.11 -63.74 1.24
CA ALA A 567 16.69 -62.54 0.53
C ALA A 567 17.42 -61.28 1.06
N ALA A 568 17.47 -61.09 2.38
CA ALA A 568 18.15 -59.95 3.00
C ALA A 568 19.68 -59.97 2.82
N ALA A 569 20.31 -61.15 2.71
CA ALA A 569 21.73 -61.25 2.40
C ALA A 569 22.02 -60.89 0.94
N ASN A 570 21.23 -61.42 0.00
CA ASN A 570 21.34 -61.10 -1.42
C ASN A 570 21.02 -59.61 -1.70
N GLU A 571 20.02 -59.03 -1.02
CA GLU A 571 19.70 -57.60 -1.10
C GLU A 571 20.88 -56.73 -0.66
N ARG A 572 21.50 -57.04 0.49
CA ARG A 572 22.65 -56.27 1.02
C ARG A 572 23.92 -56.40 0.19
N ILE A 573 24.03 -57.44 -0.62
CA ILE A 573 25.12 -57.61 -1.59
C ILE A 573 24.83 -56.83 -2.87
N ALA A 574 23.59 -56.86 -3.37
CA ALA A 574 23.20 -56.14 -4.58
C ALA A 574 23.06 -54.63 -4.37
N ASN A 575 22.67 -54.19 -3.16
CA ASN A 575 22.51 -52.79 -2.77
C ASN A 575 23.21 -52.56 -1.42
N PRO A 576 24.55 -52.38 -1.40
CA PRO A 576 25.29 -52.15 -0.16
C PRO A 576 24.86 -50.84 0.52
N PRO A 577 24.35 -50.88 1.77
CA PRO A 577 23.90 -49.66 2.46
C PRO A 577 25.09 -48.83 2.99
N GLU A 578 24.86 -47.54 3.24
CA GLU A 578 25.83 -46.71 3.97
C GLU A 578 26.18 -47.31 5.35
N LEU A 579 27.46 -47.22 5.74
CA LEU A 579 27.99 -47.82 6.95
C LEU A 579 27.34 -47.24 8.22
N LYS A 580 26.37 -47.96 8.80
CA LYS A 580 25.78 -47.63 10.10
C LYS A 580 26.50 -48.36 11.22
N LEU A 581 27.30 -47.62 11.99
CA LEU A 581 28.10 -48.10 13.14
C LEU A 581 27.26 -48.56 14.37
N SER A 582 25.93 -48.64 14.24
CA SER A 582 25.00 -48.90 15.34
C SER A 582 24.32 -50.26 15.19
N GLY A 583 24.94 -51.31 15.73
CA GLY A 583 24.37 -52.66 15.83
C GLY A 583 25.40 -53.78 15.71
N ASN A 584 24.98 -55.02 16.00
CA ASN A 584 25.82 -56.22 15.88
C ASN A 584 26.03 -56.58 14.41
N ALA A 585 26.87 -55.82 13.71
CA ALA A 585 27.13 -55.97 12.29
C ALA A 585 27.83 -57.30 11.97
N ARG A 586 27.26 -58.09 11.05
CA ARG A 586 27.95 -59.21 10.40
C ARG A 586 28.99 -58.65 9.41
N LEU A 587 30.12 -58.18 9.94
CA LEU A 587 31.17 -57.43 9.22
C LEU A 587 31.57 -58.09 7.90
N GLY A 588 31.77 -59.42 7.89
CA GLY A 588 32.13 -60.18 6.70
C GLY A 588 31.18 -60.00 5.52
N LEU A 589 29.86 -59.95 5.74
CA LEU A 589 28.90 -59.76 4.64
C LEU A 589 28.98 -58.36 4.01
N TYR A 590 29.34 -57.34 4.80
CA TYR A 590 29.56 -55.98 4.31
C TYR A 590 30.90 -55.83 3.57
N VAL A 591 31.91 -56.58 4.00
CA VAL A 591 33.19 -56.67 3.29
C VAL A 591 32.99 -57.41 1.96
N VAL A 592 32.29 -58.55 1.96
CA VAL A 592 31.90 -59.27 0.74
C VAL A 592 31.12 -58.37 -0.22
N SER A 593 30.12 -57.61 0.24
CA SER A 593 29.36 -56.71 -0.66
C SER A 593 30.22 -55.60 -1.27
N ARG A 594 31.13 -54.99 -0.49
CA ARG A 594 32.01 -53.91 -0.99
C ARG A 594 33.13 -54.41 -1.90
N LEU A 595 33.68 -55.59 -1.63
CA LEU A 595 34.66 -56.23 -2.51
C LEU A 595 34.00 -56.72 -3.80
N ALA A 596 32.75 -57.18 -3.72
CA ALA A 596 31.94 -57.56 -4.87
C ALA A 596 31.62 -56.35 -5.77
N GLU A 597 31.11 -55.27 -5.18
CA GLU A 597 30.82 -53.99 -5.86
C GLU A 597 32.04 -53.44 -6.60
N ARG A 598 33.21 -53.41 -5.95
CA ARG A 598 34.48 -52.90 -6.52
C ARG A 598 34.89 -53.59 -7.82
N HIS A 599 34.59 -54.88 -7.96
CA HIS A 599 35.04 -55.73 -9.09
C HIS A 599 33.88 -56.27 -9.94
N GLY A 600 32.64 -55.79 -9.74
CA GLY A 600 31.47 -56.29 -10.46
C GLY A 600 31.10 -57.76 -10.20
N ILE A 601 31.68 -58.38 -9.17
CA ILE A 601 31.46 -59.78 -8.80
C ILE A 601 30.04 -59.93 -8.26
N ARG A 602 29.34 -61.01 -8.64
CA ARG A 602 27.98 -61.29 -8.16
C ARG A 602 27.98 -62.48 -7.22
N VAL A 603 27.74 -62.22 -5.94
CA VAL A 603 27.61 -63.26 -4.92
C VAL A 603 26.13 -63.55 -4.70
N THR A 604 25.72 -64.82 -4.67
CA THR A 604 24.32 -65.25 -4.50
C THR A 604 24.21 -66.43 -3.55
N PHE A 605 23.46 -66.23 -2.46
CA PHE A 605 23.10 -67.24 -1.47
C PHE A 605 21.87 -68.03 -1.90
N LYS A 606 21.90 -69.35 -1.72
CA LYS A 606 20.84 -70.34 -2.01
C LYS A 606 20.84 -71.42 -0.92
N ALA A 607 19.78 -72.20 -0.80
CA ALA A 607 19.77 -73.38 0.08
C ALA A 607 20.49 -74.56 -0.56
N SER A 608 21.32 -75.29 0.21
CA SER A 608 21.96 -76.54 -0.26
C SER A 608 20.94 -77.69 -0.30
N PRO A 609 20.97 -78.55 -1.34
CA PRO A 609 20.21 -79.81 -1.39
C PRO A 609 20.52 -80.78 -0.24
N TYR A 610 21.66 -80.64 0.44
CA TYR A 610 22.11 -81.52 1.53
C TYR A 610 21.81 -81.00 2.94
N GLY A 611 21.11 -79.86 3.06
CA GLY A 611 20.82 -79.20 4.34
C GLY A 611 21.98 -78.29 4.76
N GLY A 612 21.87 -77.01 4.42
CA GLY A 612 22.91 -76.00 4.57
C GLY A 612 22.70 -74.84 3.59
N THR A 613 23.73 -74.06 3.34
CA THR A 613 23.75 -72.96 2.36
C THR A 613 24.71 -73.26 1.21
N THR A 614 24.35 -72.81 0.01
CA THR A 614 25.27 -72.75 -1.14
C THR A 614 25.45 -71.30 -1.53
N VAL A 615 26.70 -70.82 -1.56
CA VAL A 615 27.05 -69.48 -2.02
C VAL A 615 27.77 -69.57 -3.35
N VAL A 616 27.21 -68.91 -4.37
CA VAL A 616 27.78 -68.84 -5.71
C VAL A 616 28.44 -67.47 -5.90
N VAL A 617 29.75 -67.45 -6.12
CA VAL A 617 30.54 -66.26 -6.43
C VAL A 617 30.83 -66.25 -7.93
N LEU A 618 30.08 -65.46 -8.69
CA LEU A 618 30.27 -65.26 -10.12
C LEU A 618 31.25 -64.11 -10.38
N ILE A 619 32.48 -64.48 -10.75
CA ILE A 619 33.57 -63.60 -11.17
C ILE A 619 33.39 -63.24 -12.65
N PRO A 620 33.33 -61.95 -13.02
CA PRO A 620 33.20 -61.48 -14.40
C PRO A 620 34.30 -61.96 -15.36
N GLN A 621 33.97 -62.00 -16.65
CA GLN A 621 34.88 -62.48 -17.70
C GLN A 621 36.13 -61.58 -17.89
N ASP A 622 36.06 -60.29 -17.60
CA ASP A 622 37.18 -59.35 -17.74
C ASP A 622 38.24 -59.47 -16.62
N LEU A 623 37.97 -60.30 -15.60
CA LEU A 623 38.89 -60.60 -14.49
C LEU A 623 39.56 -61.97 -14.64
N ILE A 624 39.19 -62.79 -15.63
CA ILE A 624 39.72 -64.16 -15.80
C ILE A 624 40.48 -64.32 -17.11
N SER A 625 41.32 -65.35 -17.20
CA SER A 625 42.04 -65.72 -18.41
C SER A 625 42.29 -67.23 -18.44
N ASP A 626 42.15 -67.83 -19.62
CA ASP A 626 42.44 -69.25 -19.83
C ASP A 626 43.94 -69.52 -19.67
N GLY A 627 44.29 -70.63 -19.03
CA GLY A 627 45.63 -70.93 -18.48
C GLY A 627 46.75 -71.23 -19.49
N GLY A 628 47.05 -70.31 -20.40
CA GLY A 628 48.22 -70.39 -21.27
C GLY A 628 49.54 -70.12 -20.54
N VAL A 629 50.38 -71.15 -20.37
CA VAL A 629 51.72 -71.03 -19.76
C VAL A 629 52.62 -70.10 -20.60
N PRO A 630 53.27 -69.08 -20.02
CA PRO A 630 54.21 -68.22 -20.75
C PRO A 630 55.50 -68.97 -21.15
N SER A 631 55.58 -69.43 -22.39
CA SER A 631 56.81 -69.95 -22.99
C SER A 631 57.80 -68.82 -23.26
N GLY A 632 58.77 -68.62 -22.36
CA GLY A 632 59.72 -67.51 -22.43
C GLY A 632 60.88 -67.75 -23.41
N GLU A 633 60.96 -66.94 -24.47
CA GLU A 633 62.15 -66.86 -25.33
C GLU A 633 63.10 -65.72 -24.91
N GLY A 634 64.28 -66.08 -24.41
CA GLY A 634 65.52 -65.47 -24.90
C GLY A 634 66.06 -64.16 -24.32
N VAL A 635 66.41 -64.12 -23.02
CA VAL A 635 67.63 -63.43 -22.57
C VAL A 635 68.40 -64.35 -21.60
N PRO A 636 69.74 -64.53 -21.71
CA PRO A 636 70.41 -65.63 -21.02
C PRO A 636 70.85 -65.32 -19.57
N GLY A 637 70.59 -66.27 -18.68
CA GLY A 637 71.66 -66.81 -17.82
C GLY A 637 71.83 -66.27 -16.39
N ALA A 638 71.03 -66.80 -15.47
CA ALA A 638 71.50 -67.19 -14.13
C ALA A 638 70.70 -68.42 -13.66
N ARG A 639 71.38 -69.53 -13.30
CA ARG A 639 70.75 -70.77 -12.81
C ARG A 639 71.01 -70.98 -11.31
N PRO A 640 70.23 -71.83 -10.63
CA PRO A 640 70.23 -71.97 -9.17
C PRO A 640 71.31 -72.94 -8.65
N ALA A 641 71.21 -73.28 -7.35
CA ALA A 641 72.02 -74.27 -6.62
C ALA A 641 73.44 -73.79 -6.24
N GLU A 642 74.18 -74.37 -5.28
CA GLU A 642 73.97 -75.53 -4.37
C GLU A 642 74.95 -75.38 -3.17
N PRO A 643 74.94 -76.23 -2.12
CA PRO A 643 75.91 -76.15 -1.03
C PRO A 643 77.10 -77.13 -1.20
N ALA A 644 78.33 -76.63 -1.32
CA ALA A 644 79.57 -77.36 -0.97
C ALA A 644 80.79 -76.42 -0.84
N VAL A 645 81.76 -76.81 0.01
CA VAL A 645 82.87 -75.95 0.49
C VAL A 645 84.24 -76.30 -0.16
N ALA A 646 84.92 -75.27 -0.69
CA ALA A 646 86.38 -75.18 -0.97
C ALA A 646 87.00 -76.15 -2.03
N ALA A 647 88.17 -75.90 -2.66
CA ALA A 647 89.25 -74.92 -2.41
C ALA A 647 90.14 -74.60 -3.65
N ALA A 648 90.85 -73.46 -3.62
CA ALA A 648 92.08 -73.11 -4.40
C ALA A 648 91.98 -72.97 -5.95
N ARG A 649 92.82 -72.17 -6.68
CA ARG A 649 93.80 -71.10 -6.38
C ARG A 649 94.21 -70.35 -7.69
N ALA A 650 94.49 -69.03 -7.61
CA ALA A 650 95.25 -68.18 -8.58
C ALA A 650 94.72 -68.12 -10.04
N ASP A 651 94.95 -67.10 -10.91
CA ASP A 651 95.52 -65.73 -10.86
C ASP A 651 94.56 -64.84 -11.72
N GLY A 652 94.58 -63.49 -11.80
CA GLY A 652 95.36 -62.45 -11.15
C GLY A 652 95.24 -61.09 -11.89
N LEU A 653 95.52 -59.98 -11.17
CA LEU A 653 96.09 -58.70 -11.66
C LEU A 653 95.27 -57.62 -12.48
N ARG A 654 95.32 -56.36 -11.95
CA ARG A 654 95.25 -55.00 -12.59
C ARG A 654 94.01 -54.06 -12.45
N THR A 655 93.91 -53.40 -11.29
CA THR A 655 94.02 -51.92 -11.04
C THR A 655 93.47 -50.81 -11.99
N HIS A 656 92.99 -49.72 -11.33
CA HIS A 656 92.58 -48.35 -11.79
C HIS A 656 91.09 -48.19 -12.17
N ALA A 657 90.31 -47.19 -11.72
CA ALA A 657 90.50 -45.72 -11.54
C ALA A 657 90.50 -44.95 -12.90
N GLU A 658 89.97 -43.72 -13.04
CA GLU A 658 89.75 -42.64 -12.05
C GLU A 658 88.49 -41.77 -12.38
N ALA A 659 88.51 -40.42 -12.21
CA ALA A 659 87.33 -39.62 -11.88
C ALA A 659 87.04 -38.35 -12.74
N VAL A 660 85.74 -37.96 -12.80
CA VAL A 660 85.20 -36.56 -12.73
C VAL A 660 85.28 -35.59 -13.96
N HIS A 661 84.30 -34.65 -14.01
CA HIS A 661 84.13 -33.44 -14.88
C HIS A 661 83.74 -33.64 -16.39
N ALA A 662 83.21 -32.65 -17.15
CA ALA A 662 82.24 -31.56 -16.86
C ALA A 662 81.83 -30.74 -18.14
N ARG A 663 80.53 -30.35 -18.23
CA ARG A 663 79.93 -29.19 -18.98
C ARG A 663 79.99 -29.10 -20.53
N THR A 664 78.96 -28.42 -21.09
CA THR A 664 78.93 -27.66 -22.39
C THR A 664 79.07 -28.44 -23.72
N ALA A 665 78.56 -28.02 -24.90
CA ALA A 665 77.62 -26.93 -25.29
C ALA A 665 77.10 -27.04 -26.77
N VAL A 666 75.86 -26.55 -27.02
CA VAL A 666 75.42 -25.69 -28.16
C VAL A 666 75.39 -26.18 -29.65
N ALA A 667 74.21 -25.99 -30.28
CA ALA A 667 73.91 -25.75 -31.72
C ALA A 667 74.21 -26.88 -32.77
N GLU A 668 73.75 -26.82 -34.03
CA GLU A 668 72.98 -25.80 -34.79
C GLU A 668 71.96 -26.45 -35.76
N GLY A 669 70.71 -25.98 -35.87
CA GLY A 669 70.26 -25.15 -37.01
C GLY A 669 69.14 -25.83 -37.84
N ALA A 670 68.42 -25.20 -38.78
CA ALA A 670 68.31 -23.79 -39.18
C ALA A 670 67.26 -23.63 -40.33
N ARG A 671 66.38 -22.62 -40.44
CA ARG A 671 65.85 -21.60 -39.49
C ARG A 671 64.32 -21.77 -39.32
N THR A 672 63.27 -21.02 -39.75
CA THR A 672 62.90 -19.71 -40.37
C THR A 672 61.35 -19.62 -40.28
N ALA A 673 60.57 -18.52 -40.19
CA ALA A 673 60.81 -17.08 -39.96
C ALA A 673 59.52 -16.45 -39.32
N ALA A 674 59.60 -15.67 -38.23
CA ALA A 674 59.51 -14.18 -38.16
C ALA A 674 58.07 -13.58 -38.19
N ALA A 675 57.67 -12.53 -37.46
CA ALA A 675 58.27 -11.64 -36.42
C ALA A 675 57.15 -10.69 -35.84
N ARG A 676 57.35 -9.77 -34.86
CA ARG A 676 57.86 -9.82 -33.45
C ARG A 676 57.50 -8.48 -32.69
N PRO A 677 57.51 -8.42 -31.32
CA PRO A 677 57.30 -7.22 -30.43
C PRO A 677 58.66 -6.59 -29.95
N PRO A 678 58.80 -5.56 -29.04
CA PRO A 678 57.92 -5.08 -27.93
C PRO A 678 57.90 -3.52 -27.65
N LEU A 679 57.89 -3.09 -26.36
CA LEU A 679 57.83 -1.69 -25.82
C LEU A 679 59.22 -1.04 -25.55
N GLU A 680 59.31 0.30 -25.38
CA GLU A 680 59.96 1.06 -24.25
C GLU A 680 59.96 2.63 -24.46
N PRO A 681 60.47 3.51 -23.54
CA PRO A 681 60.00 4.91 -23.37
C PRO A 681 60.98 6.07 -23.75
N ALA A 682 60.50 7.33 -23.71
CA ALA A 682 61.32 8.57 -23.80
C ALA A 682 60.62 9.86 -23.27
N ALA A 683 61.41 10.91 -22.99
CA ALA A 683 61.01 12.31 -22.65
C ALA A 683 62.24 13.25 -22.82
N PRO A 684 62.20 14.60 -22.59
CA PRO A 684 61.08 15.56 -22.54
C PRO A 684 61.08 16.60 -23.71
N PRO A 685 61.55 17.87 -23.58
CA PRO A 685 60.86 19.07 -23.06
C PRO A 685 60.63 20.22 -24.10
N VAL A 686 59.85 21.26 -23.73
CA VAL A 686 60.11 22.71 -23.98
C VAL A 686 59.15 23.60 -23.14
N ARG A 687 59.40 24.92 -23.04
CA ARG A 687 59.01 25.79 -21.90
C ARG A 687 58.41 27.16 -22.32
N ARG A 688 57.34 27.61 -21.63
CA ARG A 688 56.82 29.00 -21.36
C ARG A 688 55.33 28.91 -20.97
N GLN A 689 54.69 29.76 -20.17
CA GLN A 689 55.08 30.71 -19.09
C GLN A 689 53.77 31.03 -18.28
N ALA A 690 53.85 31.66 -17.10
CA ALA A 690 52.73 31.87 -16.14
C ALA A 690 52.59 33.39 -15.79
N PRO A 691 51.85 33.91 -14.76
CA PRO A 691 51.11 33.24 -13.66
C PRO A 691 49.80 33.92 -13.12
N ALA A 692 49.27 33.35 -12.01
CA ALA A 692 48.44 33.96 -10.94
C ALA A 692 46.94 34.24 -11.24
N VAL A 693 46.01 34.26 -10.26
CA VAL A 693 46.12 34.40 -8.78
C VAL A 693 45.32 33.32 -7.99
N THR A 694 45.73 33.06 -6.74
CA THR A 694 45.16 32.22 -5.65
C THR A 694 43.93 32.86 -4.95
N ALA A 695 43.21 32.32 -3.94
CA ALA A 695 42.95 31.00 -3.29
C ALA A 695 41.63 31.18 -2.46
N HIS A 696 40.67 30.25 -2.38
CA HIS A 696 40.54 29.08 -1.48
C HIS A 696 40.42 29.32 0.06
N VAL A 697 39.18 29.15 0.58
CA VAL A 697 38.69 28.54 1.86
C VAL A 697 39.15 29.07 3.24
N SER A 698 38.20 29.52 4.08
CA SER A 698 37.83 28.89 5.40
C SER A 698 36.76 29.67 6.19
N PRO A 699 36.03 29.05 7.16
CA PRO A 699 34.95 29.67 7.94
C PRO A 699 35.24 29.85 9.46
N GLU A 700 34.25 30.41 10.17
CA GLU A 700 33.82 30.11 11.56
C GLU A 700 34.34 30.96 12.77
N GLU A 701 33.36 31.24 13.66
CA GLU A 701 33.38 31.59 15.10
C GLU A 701 33.84 32.93 15.75
N LEU A 702 33.24 33.14 16.94
CA LEU A 702 33.51 34.02 18.11
C LEU A 702 33.55 35.57 18.02
N ALA A 703 32.40 36.17 18.36
CA ALA A 703 32.14 37.01 19.55
C ALA A 703 33.04 38.20 20.02
N ALA A 704 32.33 39.23 20.50
CA ALA A 704 32.63 40.18 21.60
C ALA A 704 33.26 41.57 21.32
N SER A 705 32.85 42.52 22.18
CA SER A 705 33.40 43.87 22.43
C SER A 705 33.20 44.96 21.35
N GLY A 706 32.61 46.11 21.75
CA GLY A 706 32.39 47.28 20.90
C GLY A 706 33.26 48.51 21.26
N PRO A 707 33.28 49.57 20.42
CA PRO A 707 34.15 50.74 20.58
C PRO A 707 33.45 52.01 21.15
N PRO A 708 34.19 52.96 21.75
CA PRO A 708 33.64 54.21 22.30
C PRO A 708 33.83 55.49 21.43
N ALA A 709 32.87 56.41 21.63
CA ALA A 709 32.78 57.86 21.35
C ALA A 709 33.91 58.71 20.70
N GLY A 710 33.50 59.48 19.67
CA GLY A 710 33.69 60.96 19.60
C GLY A 710 34.92 61.53 18.83
N PRO A 711 35.04 62.88 18.71
CA PRO A 711 34.14 63.92 19.24
C PRO A 711 33.86 65.19 18.37
N ASP A 712 32.86 65.96 18.82
CA ASP A 712 32.79 67.45 18.91
C ASP A 712 32.31 68.38 17.75
N ARG A 713 31.85 69.57 18.19
CA ARG A 713 31.35 70.80 17.52
C ARG A 713 29.88 70.76 17.04
N GLY A 714 28.99 71.69 17.43
CA GLY A 714 29.09 72.73 18.48
C GLY A 714 28.22 73.97 18.18
N GLY A 715 27.36 74.38 19.12
CA GLY A 715 26.52 75.59 19.04
C GLY A 715 25.15 75.40 19.73
N ALA A 716 24.70 76.34 20.57
CA ALA A 716 23.55 76.13 21.46
C ALA A 716 22.73 77.40 21.78
N VAL A 717 21.42 77.24 21.95
CA VAL A 717 20.52 78.14 22.71
C VAL A 717 19.32 77.36 23.27
N ASN A 718 18.88 77.70 24.49
CA ASN A 718 17.65 77.19 25.13
C ASN A 718 16.47 78.18 24.82
N ALA A 719 15.18 77.92 25.09
CA ALA A 719 14.41 76.81 25.68
C ALA A 719 13.11 76.65 24.85
N GLU A 720 12.19 75.68 25.00
CA GLU A 720 11.47 75.16 26.19
C GLU A 720 11.01 73.67 25.97
N PRO A 721 10.46 72.97 26.98
CA PRO A 721 10.35 71.50 26.93
C PRO A 721 9.18 70.95 26.09
N VAL A 722 9.52 70.19 25.04
CA VAL A 722 8.62 69.25 24.36
C VAL A 722 8.72 67.88 25.07
N PRO A 723 7.61 67.18 25.38
CA PRO A 723 7.64 65.92 26.10
C PRO A 723 8.22 64.75 25.28
N ALA A 724 8.80 63.77 25.96
CA ALA A 724 9.33 62.56 25.36
C ALA A 724 8.24 61.69 24.71
N PRO A 725 8.54 60.91 23.66
CA PRO A 725 7.61 59.96 23.08
C PRO A 725 7.22 58.89 24.11
N ALA A 726 5.93 58.58 24.19
CA ALA A 726 5.38 57.67 25.19
C ALA A 726 5.86 56.22 24.98
N ALA A 727 6.06 55.50 26.08
CA ALA A 727 6.11 54.04 26.07
C ALA A 727 4.78 53.47 25.54
N SER A 728 4.84 52.33 24.85
CA SER A 728 3.69 51.72 24.18
C SER A 728 2.50 51.52 25.11
N SER A 729 1.40 52.21 24.85
CA SER A 729 0.14 52.06 25.58
C SER A 729 -0.42 50.65 25.38
N VAL A 730 -0.48 49.88 26.47
CA VAL A 730 -1.13 48.56 26.50
C VAL A 730 -2.59 48.70 26.10
N MET A 731 -3.01 47.98 25.06
CA MET A 731 -4.43 47.89 24.69
C MET A 731 -5.21 47.18 25.81
N PRO A 732 -6.44 47.62 26.14
CA PRO A 732 -7.30 46.87 27.05
C PRO A 732 -7.64 45.49 26.45
N ALA A 733 -7.68 44.47 27.29
CA ALA A 733 -8.10 43.13 26.87
C ALA A 733 -9.58 43.16 26.39
N PRO A 734 -9.94 42.42 25.33
CA PRO A 734 -11.31 42.39 24.84
C PRO A 734 -12.25 41.73 25.86
N ASP A 735 -13.44 42.30 26.03
CA ASP A 735 -14.47 41.77 26.92
C ASP A 735 -15.03 40.45 26.37
N THR A 736 -14.78 39.34 27.08
CA THR A 736 -15.19 37.99 26.68
C THR A 736 -16.58 37.58 27.18
N SER A 737 -17.36 38.50 27.74
CA SER A 737 -18.70 38.22 28.33
C SER A 737 -19.76 37.81 27.31
N HIS A 738 -19.59 38.12 26.03
CA HIS A 738 -20.56 37.86 24.96
C HIS A 738 -19.95 37.06 23.80
N THR A 739 -20.80 36.40 23.01
CA THR A 739 -20.41 35.79 21.73
C THR A 739 -20.51 36.81 20.58
N PRO A 740 -19.92 36.56 19.40
CA PRO A 740 -20.04 37.46 18.24
C PRO A 740 -21.48 37.72 17.75
N GLY A 741 -22.47 36.93 18.20
CA GLY A 741 -23.90 37.16 17.96
C GLY A 741 -24.62 37.92 19.08
N GLY A 742 -23.89 38.64 19.95
CA GLY A 742 -24.46 39.47 21.02
C GLY A 742 -25.06 38.71 22.21
N LEU A 743 -24.95 37.38 22.26
CA LEU A 743 -25.52 36.57 23.33
C LEU A 743 -24.56 36.41 24.52
N PRO A 744 -25.00 36.59 25.77
CA PRO A 744 -24.15 36.48 26.95
C PRO A 744 -23.68 35.03 27.16
N ARG A 745 -22.37 34.87 27.35
CA ARG A 745 -21.70 33.57 27.41
C ARG A 745 -21.79 33.00 28.83
N ARG A 746 -22.63 31.99 29.04
CA ARG A 746 -22.77 31.31 30.35
C ARG A 746 -21.45 30.70 30.80
N VAL A 747 -20.91 31.21 31.91
CA VAL A 747 -19.79 30.61 32.65
C VAL A 747 -20.32 29.41 33.47
N PRO A 748 -19.63 28.25 33.49
CA PRO A 748 -19.99 27.15 34.39
C PRO A 748 -19.91 27.56 35.87
N GLN A 749 -20.75 26.95 36.71
CA GLN A 749 -20.69 27.03 38.18
C GLN A 749 -20.87 28.42 38.84
N THR A 750 -21.37 29.45 38.14
CA THR A 750 -21.61 30.79 38.73
C THR A 750 -22.62 30.77 39.89
N HIS A 751 -23.57 29.83 39.90
CA HIS A 751 -24.63 29.72 40.91
C HIS A 751 -24.38 28.66 42.02
N LEU A 752 -23.18 28.08 42.11
CA LEU A 752 -22.84 27.19 43.23
C LEU A 752 -22.51 28.00 44.48
N ALA A 753 -23.14 27.64 45.60
CA ALA A 753 -22.85 28.23 46.90
C ALA A 753 -21.40 27.94 47.34
N ALA A 754 -20.79 28.87 48.06
CA ALA A 754 -19.35 28.83 48.40
C ALA A 754 -18.83 27.47 48.93
N PRO A 755 -19.53 26.74 49.84
CA PRO A 755 -19.03 25.46 50.36
C PRO A 755 -18.84 24.35 49.32
N LEU A 756 -19.39 24.48 48.11
CA LEU A 756 -19.31 23.48 47.05
C LEU A 756 -18.25 23.79 45.98
N ARG A 757 -17.45 24.86 46.13
CA ARG A 757 -16.32 25.17 45.22
C ARG A 757 -14.97 24.61 45.69
N GLU A 758 -14.84 24.26 46.96
CA GLU A 758 -13.54 23.88 47.56
C GLU A 758 -13.41 22.35 47.77
N GLN A 759 -14.34 21.56 47.24
CA GLN A 759 -14.34 20.10 47.39
C GLN A 759 -13.57 19.43 46.24
N GLU A 760 -12.26 19.28 46.44
CA GLU A 760 -11.33 18.65 45.51
C GLU A 760 -11.74 17.18 45.21
N PRO A 761 -11.95 16.80 43.94
CA PRO A 761 -12.32 15.43 43.59
C PRO A 761 -11.11 14.50 43.66
N ALA A 762 -11.25 13.37 44.36
CA ALA A 762 -10.21 12.36 44.46
C ALA A 762 -9.80 11.84 43.06
N PRO A 763 -8.50 11.56 42.82
CA PRO A 763 -8.03 11.12 41.51
C PRO A 763 -8.62 9.74 41.14
N PRO A 764 -9.00 9.53 39.86
CA PRO A 764 -9.46 8.22 39.41
C PRO A 764 -8.31 7.19 39.46
N PRO A 765 -8.62 5.89 39.64
CA PRO A 765 -7.61 4.84 39.57
C PRO A 765 -6.96 4.80 38.19
N ALA A 766 -5.65 4.50 38.16
CA ALA A 766 -4.88 4.46 36.92
C ALA A 766 -5.46 3.42 35.93
N PRO A 767 -5.54 3.73 34.62
CA PRO A 767 -5.94 2.75 33.62
C PRO A 767 -4.96 1.56 33.59
N GLN A 768 -5.49 0.34 33.60
CA GLN A 768 -4.69 -0.82 33.22
C GLN A 768 -4.52 -0.84 31.70
N GLU A 769 -3.32 -1.16 31.22
CA GLU A 769 -3.04 -1.27 29.79
C GLU A 769 -3.70 -2.53 29.21
N SER A 770 -4.88 -2.37 28.63
CA SER A 770 -5.54 -3.38 27.78
C SER A 770 -5.97 -2.72 26.47
N GLY A 771 -5.14 -2.84 25.44
CA GLY A 771 -5.40 -2.21 24.13
C GLY A 771 -6.39 -2.98 23.28
N ASP A 772 -7.50 -2.33 22.92
CA ASP A 772 -8.28 -2.61 21.70
C ASP A 772 -8.93 -1.30 21.23
N ASP A 773 -8.78 -0.95 19.95
CA ASP A 773 -9.36 0.27 19.36
C ASP A 773 -10.85 0.04 19.02
N GLY A 774 -11.66 -0.03 20.08
CA GLY A 774 -13.10 -0.32 19.99
C GLY A 774 -13.91 0.79 19.32
N GLU A 775 -14.18 0.65 18.02
CA GLU A 775 -15.28 1.37 17.37
C GLU A 775 -16.59 1.10 18.14
N ARG A 776 -17.29 2.16 18.58
CA ARG A 776 -18.59 2.04 19.27
C ARG A 776 -19.53 1.15 18.48
N SER A 777 -20.21 0.22 19.14
CA SER A 777 -21.00 -0.78 18.42
C SER A 777 -22.13 -0.11 17.62
N PRO A 778 -22.52 -0.67 16.46
CA PRO A 778 -23.66 -0.17 15.69
C PRO A 778 -24.97 -0.15 16.50
N GLU A 779 -25.06 -0.96 17.55
CA GLU A 779 -26.22 -1.08 18.43
C GLU A 779 -26.27 0.06 19.47
N GLU A 780 -25.13 0.43 20.07
CA GLU A 780 -25.02 1.64 20.91
C GLU A 780 -25.27 2.92 20.10
N ILE A 781 -24.71 3.02 18.89
CA ILE A 781 -24.97 4.16 17.99
C ILE A 781 -26.46 4.24 17.65
N ARG A 782 -27.12 3.10 17.40
CA ARG A 782 -28.57 3.04 17.14
C ARG A 782 -29.40 3.38 18.38
N ALA A 783 -28.97 2.99 19.58
CA ALA A 783 -29.61 3.35 20.85
C ALA A 783 -29.47 4.84 21.16
N ALA A 784 -28.30 5.44 20.92
CA ALA A 784 -28.10 6.88 21.02
C ALA A 784 -29.04 7.63 20.06
N PHE A 785 -29.09 7.22 18.78
CA PHE A 785 -29.91 7.87 17.77
C PHE A 785 -31.43 7.71 18.02
N SER A 786 -31.88 6.55 18.54
CA SER A 786 -33.28 6.34 18.90
C SER A 786 -33.68 7.15 20.15
N SER A 787 -32.79 7.28 21.14
CA SER A 787 -33.02 8.16 22.31
C SER A 787 -33.15 9.63 21.90
N PHE A 788 -32.33 10.10 20.96
CA PHE A 788 -32.38 11.45 20.41
C PHE A 788 -33.67 11.71 19.62
N GLN A 789 -34.09 10.76 18.77
CA GLN A 789 -35.40 10.85 18.11
C GLN A 789 -36.56 10.84 19.10
N ALA A 790 -36.51 10.01 20.15
CA ALA A 790 -37.56 9.95 21.17
C ALA A 790 -37.69 11.28 21.94
N GLY A 791 -36.58 11.89 22.35
CA GLY A 791 -36.55 13.20 22.99
C GLY A 791 -37.10 14.31 22.08
N THR A 792 -36.61 14.36 20.83
CA THR A 792 -37.06 15.35 19.83
C THR A 792 -38.55 15.22 19.50
N ARG A 793 -39.09 14.00 19.49
CA ARG A 793 -40.51 13.74 19.26
C ARG A 793 -41.36 14.15 20.47
N ARG A 794 -40.88 13.89 21.69
CA ARG A 794 -41.56 14.25 22.94
C ARG A 794 -41.66 15.76 23.13
N GLY A 795 -40.56 16.49 22.93
CA GLY A 795 -40.55 17.96 23.02
C GLY A 795 -41.48 18.62 21.98
N ARG A 796 -41.68 18.00 20.81
CA ARG A 796 -42.68 18.46 19.82
C ARG A 796 -44.12 18.20 20.23
N SER A 797 -44.42 17.08 20.91
CA SER A 797 -45.76 16.86 21.47
C SER A 797 -46.05 17.77 22.68
N GLU A 798 -45.07 18.00 23.55
CA GLU A 798 -45.20 18.90 24.70
C GLU A 798 -45.41 20.36 24.24
N ALA A 799 -44.62 20.83 23.25
CA ALA A 799 -44.83 22.13 22.63
C ALA A 799 -46.19 22.26 21.93
N ALA A 800 -46.70 21.20 21.32
CA ALA A 800 -48.04 21.20 20.70
C ALA A 800 -49.16 21.26 21.75
N GLN A 801 -49.03 20.57 22.89
CA GLN A 801 -49.99 20.67 24.00
C GLN A 801 -50.00 22.07 24.63
N LEU A 802 -48.84 22.67 24.86
CA LEU A 802 -48.74 24.04 25.40
C LEU A 802 -49.37 25.10 24.46
N LEU A 803 -49.34 24.88 23.14
CA LEU A 803 -50.02 25.73 22.16
C LEU A 803 -51.55 25.54 22.17
N ILE A 804 -52.05 24.35 22.53
CA ILE A 804 -53.49 24.08 22.67
C ILE A 804 -54.02 24.67 23.98
N GLU A 805 -53.37 24.39 25.12
CA GLU A 805 -53.75 24.94 26.43
C GLU A 805 -53.68 26.48 26.46
N GLY A 806 -52.72 27.07 25.74
CA GLY A 806 -52.63 28.52 25.55
C GLY A 806 -53.76 29.09 24.67
N GLY A 807 -54.30 28.30 23.75
CA GLY A 807 -55.44 28.68 22.92
C GLY A 807 -56.76 28.65 23.69
N GLU A 808 -57.00 27.61 24.50
CA GLU A 808 -58.24 27.47 25.28
C GLU A 808 -58.37 28.58 26.34
N ARG A 809 -57.28 28.94 27.04
CA ARG A 809 -57.28 30.07 27.99
C ARG A 809 -57.55 31.43 27.34
N ALA A 810 -57.22 31.60 26.06
CA ALA A 810 -57.51 32.83 25.32
C ALA A 810 -58.97 32.93 24.81
N GLN A 811 -59.79 31.89 25.04
CA GLN A 811 -61.17 31.82 24.58
C GLN A 811 -62.21 32.02 25.69
N ASP A 812 -61.84 31.75 26.95
CA ASP A 812 -62.68 31.91 28.15
C ASP A 812 -62.76 33.38 28.63
N ASP A 813 -61.72 34.18 28.35
CA ASP A 813 -61.55 35.56 28.84
C ASP A 813 -62.26 36.61 27.95
N ARG A 814 -63.44 36.28 27.43
CA ARG A 814 -64.30 37.21 26.66
C ARG A 814 -65.46 37.71 27.53
N PRO A 815 -65.62 39.03 27.73
CA PRO A 815 -66.77 39.54 28.48
C PRO A 815 -68.10 39.27 27.74
N PRO A 816 -69.20 39.03 28.48
CA PRO A 816 -70.52 38.88 27.88
C PRO A 816 -71.01 40.18 27.23
N MET A 817 -71.85 40.02 26.19
CA MET A 817 -72.60 41.08 25.50
C MET A 817 -73.94 41.35 26.19
#